data_AF-A0A346XT39-F1
#
_entry.id   AF-A0A346XT39-F1
#
_cell.length_a   1.000
_cell.length_b   1.000
_cell.length_c   1.000
_cell.angle_alpha   90.00
_cell.angle_beta   90.00
_cell.angle_gamma   90.00
#
_symmetry.space_group_name_H-M   'P 1'
#
loop_
_entity.id
_entity.type
_entity.pdbx_description
1 polymer ?
#
loop_
_entity_poly.entity_id
_entity_poly.type
_entity_poly.pdbx_seq_one_letter_code
_entity_poly.pdbx_strand_id
1 'polypeptide(L)'
;MPLTVLALLLALPAPAMADHPASFDALVGPGTPGVSGGVEGISWEPLATIETGNTHTDLDFFTQNGETYVAVGTLAAGANDGGQAIVQLTNGGETIEPTFVSAFPSASCVTDASGALGLQHDVEATPKGSVLLNETNPLADTSDAQLLIDATDAPGRCHDQGAGGLSGVPQGGLEIVDITDVTAPTELALISHIGESHTVNIDPKRPHIAFSVTSDAITVAADETDCDGDGDVEELIRQNECEGDSDAFDLDGFEIVDLSSCMDFPEGTSTEDKRAACQPETFRYRFGDLDTQLGHSLTGTVYGCHELEIYPDDRLTCGSGQALHVFDMSGAFDDNGTPDDYSDDTVNGDALPCAARATTTSAPLPPGLATGATVYDCVVGVDDVDLTIPSWLAMGAPGVEGVEHLGSIFHSGRTGTASVSPFGSALDIDFDHEAELTHSGRHLIASDERGGGVVPPGASCAPGVDNPEGNGGLHAYSVDGLTRVNPGSPEAAQAAYALTPEGERAVYRTSVQTQPQAAFCTAHVFHQIPGQNRVFMAWYTQGTRVVDYIEYPDGTFEWVETGYFIQPSTDQWVSAIFDVIDNGDGTFTYIGVSADTLAGRGSIDVYQVTLPAPAQMGDQVPFDPDFARISGDGYTATAARVSRELGSADTVVIGRDDVYADNLTGGVVAAMEDAPLLYTATDSLSPETAAEIERLGATSAIVMGGTAAVSDDVLAELRTMGLTTERIAGSNRFATAQLAANRVGSTTGTVYVAEGEHAEALRGFPDPIAAAAQAGRRGDAVLLVNRDRLPEETVAALNTLSPSEVVVVGGTAAVSAATEQAIVDAGFTTRRLAGDSRFGTSLEVVEESLSTGASTQRLWLASGADWHDALAAAPVAAIRGEIMALVDGDNGPDTSTEVYAAVSAGLSQARVVGDVDSVSRAALDVLHEEFIAEVDPDAIAMQEERRTDTAGMFGGPDWAVAAGILALLGASLQRRRRIVRAD
;
A
#
# COMPACT_ATOMS: atom_id res chain seq x y z
N MET A 1 77.97 -1.53 37.34
CA MET A 1 76.51 -1.47 37.57
C MET A 1 75.87 -1.38 36.19
N PRO A 2 75.22 -2.44 35.67
CA PRO A 2 74.64 -2.38 34.35
C PRO A 2 73.23 -1.78 34.40
N LEU A 3 72.94 -0.95 33.38
CA LEU A 3 71.62 -0.42 33.05
C LEU A 3 70.65 -1.56 32.70
N THR A 4 69.41 -1.44 33.16
CA THR A 4 68.26 -2.20 32.65
C THR A 4 67.28 -1.22 32.03
N VAL A 5 67.01 -1.41 30.75
CA VAL A 5 66.06 -0.64 29.94
C VAL A 5 64.63 -1.06 30.32
N LEU A 6 63.78 -0.08 30.64
CA LEU A 6 62.36 -0.27 30.89
C LEU A 6 61.62 -0.22 29.54
N ALA A 7 61.06 -1.36 29.12
CA ALA A 7 60.17 -1.43 27.97
C ALA A 7 58.75 -1.01 28.40
N LEU A 8 58.23 0.03 27.74
CA LEU A 8 56.85 0.46 27.87
C LEU A 8 55.98 -0.49 27.02
N LEU A 9 55.16 -1.32 27.68
CA LEU A 9 54.12 -2.11 27.02
C LEU A 9 52.98 -1.15 26.63
N LEU A 10 52.87 -0.86 25.33
CA LEU A 10 51.65 -0.32 24.73
C LEU A 10 50.61 -1.43 24.79
N ALA A 11 49.53 -1.22 25.56
CA ALA A 11 48.33 -2.02 25.44
C ALA A 11 47.75 -1.76 24.05
N LEU A 12 47.75 -2.79 23.21
CA LEU A 12 46.96 -2.79 21.98
C LEU A 12 45.48 -2.89 22.40
N PRO A 13 44.56 -2.16 21.77
CA PRO A 13 43.14 -2.40 21.95
C PRO A 13 42.85 -3.87 21.61
N ALA A 14 41.98 -4.50 22.38
CA ALA A 14 41.48 -5.84 22.07
C ALA A 14 40.90 -5.82 20.63
N PRO A 15 41.08 -6.89 19.85
CA PRO A 15 40.37 -6.99 18.58
C PRO A 15 38.87 -6.90 18.85
N ALA A 16 38.16 -6.06 18.09
CA ALA A 16 36.70 -6.05 18.08
C ALA A 16 36.21 -7.49 17.87
N MET A 17 35.37 -7.98 18.78
CA MET A 17 34.72 -9.28 18.57
C MET A 17 33.73 -9.06 17.43
N ALA A 18 33.80 -9.88 16.38
CA ALA A 18 32.72 -9.95 15.42
C ALA A 18 31.52 -10.55 16.15
N ASP A 19 30.35 -9.90 16.06
CA ASP A 19 29.18 -10.34 16.83
C ASP A 19 28.66 -11.70 16.37
N HIS A 20 28.92 -12.15 15.12
CA HIS A 20 28.87 -13.58 14.74
C HIS A 20 29.79 -13.87 13.52
N PRO A 21 30.52 -15.00 13.44
CA PRO A 21 31.24 -15.39 12.23
C PRO A 21 30.34 -16.17 11.25
N ALA A 22 30.13 -15.65 10.04
CA ALA A 22 29.43 -16.36 8.96
C ALA A 22 30.13 -17.69 8.63
N SER A 23 29.38 -18.79 8.49
CA SER A 23 29.99 -20.10 8.24
C SER A 23 29.25 -21.04 7.29
N PHE A 24 28.73 -20.60 6.14
CA PHE A 24 28.21 -21.55 5.14
C PHE A 24 28.80 -21.36 3.74
N ASP A 25 29.19 -22.49 3.14
CA ASP A 25 29.59 -22.66 1.74
C ASP A 25 28.55 -23.62 1.12
N ALA A 26 27.56 -23.14 0.36
CA ALA A 26 26.82 -23.98 -0.61
C ALA A 26 25.93 -23.17 -1.57
N LEU A 27 26.47 -22.81 -2.74
CA LEU A 27 25.65 -22.64 -3.94
C LEU A 27 25.44 -24.02 -4.58
N VAL A 28 24.20 -24.50 -4.59
CA VAL A 28 23.79 -25.61 -5.46
C VAL A 28 23.05 -24.99 -6.63
N GLY A 29 23.40 -25.37 -7.86
CA GLY A 29 22.74 -24.86 -9.07
C GLY A 29 21.22 -25.14 -9.07
N PRO A 30 20.47 -24.60 -10.05
CA PRO A 30 19.00 -24.62 -10.03
C PRO A 30 18.48 -26.03 -9.77
N GLY A 31 17.55 -26.14 -8.80
CA GLY A 31 16.90 -27.37 -8.43
C GLY A 31 16.24 -28.08 -9.62
N THR A 32 15.94 -29.37 -9.47
CA THR A 32 15.16 -30.11 -10.47
C THR A 32 13.80 -29.43 -10.69
N PRO A 33 13.35 -29.24 -11.95
CA PRO A 33 12.06 -28.63 -12.23
C PRO A 33 10.92 -29.33 -11.47
N GLY A 34 10.14 -28.51 -10.74
CA GLY A 34 8.93 -28.91 -10.05
C GLY A 34 7.74 -29.19 -10.99
N VAL A 35 6.58 -29.38 -10.38
CA VAL A 35 5.29 -29.42 -11.09
C VAL A 35 4.79 -27.98 -11.19
N SER A 36 4.48 -27.52 -12.39
CA SER A 36 3.96 -26.18 -12.62
C SER A 36 2.76 -26.23 -13.57
N GLY A 37 1.85 -25.28 -13.43
CA GLY A 37 0.67 -25.18 -14.27
C GLY A 37 -0.06 -23.87 -14.07
N GLY A 38 -1.24 -23.76 -14.69
CA GLY A 38 -2.04 -22.55 -14.72
C GLY A 38 -2.76 -22.38 -16.05
N VAL A 39 -3.15 -21.14 -16.36
CA VAL A 39 -3.69 -20.75 -17.67
C VAL A 39 -2.73 -21.07 -18.83
N GLU A 40 -3.29 -21.22 -20.04
CA GLU A 40 -2.54 -21.69 -21.22
C GLU A 40 -1.39 -20.74 -21.58
N GLY A 41 -0.18 -21.28 -21.76
CA GLY A 41 0.99 -20.53 -22.20
C GLY A 41 1.91 -20.02 -21.10
N ILE A 42 1.58 -20.22 -19.82
CA ILE A 42 2.47 -19.88 -18.69
C ILE A 42 3.76 -20.72 -18.74
N SER A 43 4.88 -20.06 -18.49
CA SER A 43 6.18 -20.69 -18.22
C SER A 43 6.69 -20.22 -16.87
N TRP A 44 6.83 -21.15 -15.94
CA TRP A 44 7.54 -20.93 -14.68
C TRP A 44 9.02 -21.26 -14.88
N GLU A 45 9.89 -20.39 -14.40
CA GLU A 45 11.34 -20.53 -14.54
C GLU A 45 12.01 -20.45 -13.16
N PRO A 46 12.55 -21.55 -12.63
CA PRO A 46 13.41 -21.49 -11.45
C PRO A 46 14.74 -20.82 -11.83
N LEU A 47 15.06 -19.72 -11.16
CA LEU A 47 16.29 -18.96 -11.38
C LEU A 47 17.42 -19.50 -10.52
N ALA A 48 17.17 -19.78 -9.23
CA ALA A 48 18.17 -20.30 -8.31
C ALA A 48 17.55 -21.01 -7.10
N THR A 49 18.38 -21.79 -6.39
CA THR A 49 18.08 -22.37 -5.08
C THR A 49 19.27 -22.10 -4.16
N ILE A 50 19.04 -21.56 -2.97
CA ILE A 50 20.08 -21.34 -1.95
C ILE A 50 19.77 -22.22 -0.74
N GLU A 51 20.71 -23.09 -0.39
CA GLU A 51 20.66 -23.83 0.87
C GLU A 51 21.15 -22.92 2.00
N THR A 52 20.24 -22.44 2.85
CA THR A 52 20.59 -21.67 4.06
C THR A 52 21.03 -22.61 5.19
N GLY A 53 20.64 -23.88 5.10
CA GLY A 53 21.00 -24.95 6.04
C GLY A 53 20.21 -24.97 7.34
N ASN A 54 19.27 -24.04 7.48
CA ASN A 54 18.17 -24.07 8.45
C ASN A 54 16.84 -24.00 7.69
N THR A 55 15.75 -24.30 8.38
CA THR A 55 14.39 -24.18 7.86
C THR A 55 13.88 -22.77 8.12
N HIS A 56 12.97 -22.26 7.31
CA HIS A 56 12.58 -20.85 7.35
C HIS A 56 11.21 -20.64 7.98
N THR A 57 11.03 -19.43 8.49
CA THR A 57 9.79 -18.93 9.10
C THR A 57 9.22 -17.75 8.36
N ASP A 58 10.09 -16.91 7.79
CA ASP A 58 9.62 -15.73 7.10
C ASP A 58 10.68 -15.18 6.14
N LEU A 59 10.29 -14.22 5.30
CA LEU A 59 11.20 -13.43 4.49
C LEU A 59 10.67 -12.00 4.33
N ASP A 60 11.59 -11.05 4.32
CA ASP A 60 11.28 -9.67 3.97
C ASP A 60 12.31 -9.10 3.00
N PHE A 61 11.84 -8.21 2.12
CA PHE A 61 12.67 -7.58 1.11
C PHE A 61 13.05 -6.17 1.54
N PHE A 62 14.27 -5.77 1.19
CA PHE A 62 14.70 -4.40 1.39
C PHE A 62 15.68 -3.93 0.33
N THR A 63 15.84 -2.61 0.18
CA THR A 63 16.91 -2.06 -0.65
C THR A 63 18.07 -1.50 0.15
N GLN A 64 19.28 -1.71 -0.39
CA GLN A 64 20.50 -1.09 0.09
C GLN A 64 21.34 -0.67 -1.12
N ASN A 65 21.73 0.61 -1.20
CA ASN A 65 22.46 1.20 -2.32
C ASN A 65 21.78 0.97 -3.68
N GLY A 66 20.45 0.92 -3.70
CA GLY A 66 19.65 0.66 -4.91
C GLY A 66 19.63 -0.79 -5.38
N GLU A 67 20.11 -1.74 -4.58
CA GLU A 67 19.98 -3.17 -4.83
C GLU A 67 19.00 -3.82 -3.86
N THR A 68 18.23 -4.79 -4.35
CA THR A 68 17.28 -5.58 -3.56
C THR A 68 18.00 -6.73 -2.87
N TYR A 69 17.70 -6.88 -1.59
CA TYR A 69 18.10 -7.99 -0.74
C TYR A 69 16.85 -8.65 -0.17
N VAL A 70 17.00 -9.90 0.26
CA VAL A 70 16.03 -10.59 1.11
C VAL A 70 16.71 -10.96 2.42
N ALA A 71 16.07 -10.61 3.53
CA ALA A 71 16.35 -11.19 4.83
C ALA A 71 15.43 -12.41 5.00
N VAL A 72 16.01 -13.54 5.41
CA VAL A 72 15.25 -14.78 5.59
C VAL A 72 15.36 -15.21 7.05
N GLY A 73 14.21 -15.25 7.73
CA GLY A 73 14.08 -15.76 9.08
C GLY A 73 14.28 -17.27 9.11
N THR A 74 15.05 -17.76 10.08
CA THR A 74 15.42 -19.17 10.19
C THR A 74 15.08 -19.74 11.57
N LEU A 75 14.40 -20.89 11.57
CA LEU A 75 14.19 -21.72 12.76
C LEU A 75 15.54 -22.20 13.30
N ALA A 76 15.68 -22.23 14.63
CA ALA A 76 16.88 -22.74 15.30
C ALA A 76 17.06 -24.28 15.23
N ALA A 77 16.40 -24.94 14.28
CA ALA A 77 16.44 -26.38 14.06
C ALA A 77 17.45 -26.76 12.96
N GLY A 78 18.76 -26.62 13.23
CA GLY A 78 19.77 -26.98 12.23
C GLY A 78 21.20 -26.92 12.73
N ALA A 79 22.16 -27.15 11.82
CA ALA A 79 23.58 -27.17 12.14
C ALA A 79 24.19 -25.77 12.32
N ASN A 80 23.38 -24.73 12.13
CA ASN A 80 23.83 -23.40 11.74
C ASN A 80 23.41 -22.28 12.70
N ASP A 81 22.70 -22.61 13.79
CA ASP A 81 22.07 -21.68 14.75
C ASP A 81 20.95 -20.83 14.07
N GLY A 82 19.84 -20.57 14.77
CA GLY A 82 18.67 -19.82 14.25
C GLY A 82 18.88 -18.31 14.28
N GLY A 83 18.08 -17.56 13.53
CA GLY A 83 18.18 -16.11 13.31
C GLY A 83 17.97 -15.74 11.84
N GLN A 84 18.75 -14.82 11.29
CA GLN A 84 18.51 -14.26 9.95
C GLN A 84 19.63 -14.56 8.94
N ALA A 85 19.26 -14.76 7.68
CA ALA A 85 20.19 -14.85 6.55
C ALA A 85 19.91 -13.75 5.53
N ILE A 86 20.94 -12.99 5.15
CA ILE A 86 20.84 -11.90 4.16
C ILE A 86 21.37 -12.39 2.81
N VAL A 87 20.55 -12.25 1.78
CA VAL A 87 20.85 -12.66 0.40
C VAL A 87 20.62 -11.49 -0.54
N GLN A 88 21.57 -11.22 -1.43
CA GLN A 88 21.44 -10.24 -2.50
C GLN A 88 20.71 -10.83 -3.70
N LEU A 89 19.70 -10.12 -4.21
CA LEU A 89 18.87 -10.54 -5.34
C LEU A 89 19.15 -9.77 -6.64
N THR A 90 19.62 -8.53 -6.56
CA THR A 90 19.94 -7.70 -7.73
C THR A 90 21.35 -7.13 -7.73
N ASN A 91 21.85 -6.76 -8.90
CA ASN A 91 23.07 -5.96 -9.08
C ASN A 91 22.92 -5.03 -10.29
N GLY A 92 23.09 -3.72 -10.09
CA GLY A 92 22.77 -2.69 -11.06
C GLY A 92 21.28 -2.61 -11.38
N GLY A 93 20.41 -3.02 -10.45
CA GLY A 93 18.97 -3.14 -10.66
C GLY A 93 18.54 -4.29 -11.59
N GLU A 94 19.46 -5.16 -12.00
CA GLU A 94 19.14 -6.39 -12.75
C GLU A 94 19.11 -7.59 -11.78
N THR A 95 18.12 -8.47 -11.91
CA THR A 95 18.09 -9.74 -11.17
C THR A 95 19.33 -10.58 -11.50
N ILE A 96 20.01 -11.05 -10.45
CA ILE A 96 21.21 -11.88 -10.57
C ILE A 96 20.95 -13.31 -10.09
N GLU A 97 21.94 -14.19 -10.30
CA GLU A 97 22.03 -15.39 -9.47
C GLU A 97 22.18 -14.93 -8.00
N PRO A 98 21.20 -15.25 -7.12
CA PRO A 98 21.19 -14.81 -5.74
C PRO A 98 22.48 -15.15 -5.01
N THR A 99 22.98 -14.20 -4.23
CA THR A 99 24.28 -14.31 -3.55
C THR A 99 24.10 -14.12 -2.06
N PHE A 100 24.44 -15.13 -1.27
CA PHE A 100 24.50 -15.00 0.19
C PHE A 100 25.51 -13.92 0.59
N VAL A 101 25.13 -13.06 1.53
CA VAL A 101 25.91 -11.90 1.98
C VAL A 101 26.44 -12.13 3.38
N SER A 102 25.53 -12.35 4.33
CA SER A 102 25.82 -12.49 5.75
C SER A 102 24.68 -13.23 6.46
N ALA A 103 24.90 -13.58 7.72
CA ALA A 103 23.87 -14.11 8.61
C ALA A 103 24.05 -13.52 10.00
N PHE A 104 22.95 -13.40 10.72
CA PHE A 104 22.87 -12.95 12.10
C PHE A 104 22.15 -14.01 12.94
N PRO A 105 22.89 -14.98 13.52
CA PRO A 105 22.28 -16.03 14.33
C PRO A 105 21.96 -15.52 15.75
N SER A 106 20.69 -15.36 16.06
CA SER A 106 20.15 -14.93 17.35
C SER A 106 19.88 -16.10 18.33
N ALA A 107 19.88 -17.35 17.84
CA ALA A 107 19.57 -18.55 18.62
C ALA A 107 20.48 -19.78 18.35
N SER A 108 21.58 -19.96 19.10
CA SER A 108 22.33 -21.22 19.29
C SER A 108 22.18 -21.86 20.69
N CYS A 109 21.30 -22.86 20.88
CA CYS A 109 21.28 -23.68 22.09
C CYS A 109 21.21 -25.19 21.80
N VAL A 110 21.94 -25.96 22.61
CA VAL A 110 22.27 -27.39 22.48
C VAL A 110 21.11 -28.27 21.97
N THR A 111 21.04 -28.50 20.65
CA THR A 111 20.44 -29.66 19.95
C THR A 111 19.25 -30.35 20.66
N ASP A 112 18.08 -29.72 20.66
CA ASP A 112 16.81 -30.46 20.68
C ASP A 112 15.86 -29.91 19.61
N ALA A 113 15.99 -30.46 18.39
CA ALA A 113 15.13 -30.12 17.27
C ALA A 113 13.62 -30.39 17.54
N SER A 114 13.26 -31.09 18.62
CA SER A 114 11.85 -31.29 19.00
C SER A 114 11.28 -30.17 19.88
N GLY A 115 12.13 -29.32 20.48
CA GLY A 115 11.73 -28.10 21.18
C GLY A 115 11.81 -26.84 20.30
N ALA A 116 12.45 -26.93 19.13
CA ALA A 116 12.62 -25.82 18.18
C ALA A 116 11.49 -25.70 17.13
N LEU A 117 10.36 -26.39 17.36
CA LEU A 117 9.21 -26.43 16.44
C LEU A 117 8.21 -25.27 16.67
N GLY A 118 8.46 -24.41 17.66
CA GLY A 118 7.77 -23.14 17.91
C GLY A 118 8.84 -22.12 18.29
N LEU A 119 9.75 -21.88 17.35
CA LEU A 119 10.95 -21.05 17.50
C LEU A 119 11.07 -20.19 16.23
N GLN A 120 9.99 -19.46 15.92
CA GLN A 120 9.82 -18.65 14.73
C GLN A 120 10.66 -17.37 14.82
N HIS A 121 11.25 -16.99 13.70
CA HIS A 121 12.02 -15.77 13.55
C HIS A 121 11.39 -14.96 12.42
N ASP A 122 10.47 -14.07 12.77
CA ASP A 122 9.84 -13.20 11.80
C ASP A 122 10.68 -11.95 11.65
N VAL A 123 10.85 -11.54 10.39
CA VAL A 123 11.88 -10.57 10.03
C VAL A 123 11.26 -9.41 9.29
N GLU A 124 11.53 -8.21 9.78
CA GLU A 124 11.11 -6.99 9.13
C GLU A 124 12.28 -6.05 8.94
N ALA A 125 12.46 -5.54 7.72
CA ALA A 125 13.44 -4.53 7.40
C ALA A 125 12.83 -3.13 7.49
N THR A 126 13.62 -2.18 8.01
CA THR A 126 13.17 -0.79 8.05
C THR A 126 14.30 0.24 7.88
N PRO A 127 14.09 1.30 7.08
CA PRO A 127 13.00 1.45 6.11
C PRO A 127 13.07 0.34 5.04
N LYS A 128 11.93 -0.02 4.42
CA LYS A 128 11.92 -1.09 3.41
C LYS A 128 12.59 -0.67 2.08
N GLY A 129 12.75 0.64 1.86
CA GLY A 129 13.37 1.17 0.66
C GLY A 129 12.42 1.14 -0.54
N SER A 130 12.94 0.92 -1.75
CA SER A 130 12.12 0.93 -2.97
C SER A 130 11.59 -0.44 -3.38
N VAL A 131 11.45 -1.37 -2.43
CA VAL A 131 10.90 -2.71 -2.69
C VAL A 131 9.40 -2.66 -2.96
N LEU A 132 8.88 -3.74 -3.51
CA LEU A 132 7.44 -3.96 -3.62
C LEU A 132 6.86 -4.20 -2.22
N LEU A 133 5.85 -3.43 -1.83
CA LEU A 133 5.08 -3.61 -0.59
C LEU A 133 3.85 -4.51 -0.85
N ASN A 134 3.05 -4.84 0.17
CA ASN A 134 1.78 -5.56 -0.02
C ASN A 134 0.65 -4.67 -0.60
N GLU A 135 0.70 -3.35 -0.36
CA GLU A 135 -0.20 -2.36 -0.97
C GLU A 135 0.55 -1.12 -1.45
N THR A 136 -0.05 -0.39 -2.40
CA THR A 136 0.42 0.90 -2.88
C THR A 136 0.41 1.92 -1.73
N ASN A 137 1.59 2.22 -1.21
CA ASN A 137 1.76 3.27 -0.21
C ASN A 137 2.58 4.45 -0.77
N PRO A 138 1.94 5.54 -1.22
CA PRO A 138 2.65 6.72 -1.72
C PRO A 138 3.33 7.54 -0.62
N LEU A 139 3.10 7.21 0.65
CA LEU A 139 3.66 7.87 1.82
C LEU A 139 4.84 7.08 2.42
N ALA A 140 5.17 5.91 1.85
CA ALA A 140 6.23 5.07 2.38
C ALA A 140 7.62 5.74 2.28
N ASP A 141 8.46 5.55 3.30
CA ASP A 141 9.86 5.95 3.24
C ASP A 141 10.65 4.98 2.36
N THR A 142 11.14 5.49 1.23
CA THR A 142 11.90 4.72 0.25
C THR A 142 13.43 4.80 0.46
N SER A 143 13.90 5.31 1.59
CA SER A 143 15.33 5.33 1.92
C SER A 143 15.87 3.93 2.21
N ASP A 144 17.19 3.75 2.10
CA ASP A 144 17.81 2.44 2.28
C ASP A 144 17.60 1.89 3.71
N ALA A 145 17.42 0.58 3.81
CA ALA A 145 17.21 -0.08 5.09
C ALA A 145 18.38 0.15 6.05
N GLN A 146 18.03 0.38 7.32
CA GLN A 146 18.97 0.61 8.41
C GLN A 146 18.94 -0.51 9.43
N LEU A 147 17.75 -1.06 9.69
CA LEU A 147 17.51 -2.08 10.70
C LEU A 147 16.86 -3.33 10.10
N LEU A 148 17.19 -4.49 10.64
CA LEU A 148 16.33 -5.66 10.64
C LEU A 148 15.81 -5.86 12.06
N ILE A 149 14.52 -6.12 12.18
CA ILE A 149 13.85 -6.46 13.42
C ILE A 149 13.61 -7.96 13.43
N ASP A 150 14.14 -8.64 14.46
CA ASP A 150 14.05 -10.10 14.61
C ASP A 150 13.10 -10.45 15.77
N ALA A 151 11.88 -10.85 15.44
CA ALA A 151 10.96 -11.40 16.41
C ALA A 151 11.38 -12.82 16.81
N THR A 152 11.08 -13.21 18.06
CA THR A 152 11.18 -14.61 18.45
C THR A 152 10.13 -14.95 19.49
N ASP A 153 9.49 -16.10 19.26
CA ASP A 153 8.42 -16.68 20.08
C ASP A 153 8.96 -17.65 21.14
N ALA A 154 10.26 -17.63 21.45
CA ALA A 154 10.88 -18.67 22.27
C ALA A 154 11.63 -18.22 23.54
N PRO A 155 11.48 -18.96 24.66
CA PRO A 155 12.24 -18.70 25.87
C PRO A 155 13.72 -19.07 25.72
N GLY A 156 14.60 -18.17 26.15
CA GLY A 156 16.04 -18.43 26.26
C GLY A 156 16.85 -18.09 25.00
N ARG A 157 16.86 -16.81 24.61
CA ARG A 157 17.81 -16.25 23.63
C ARG A 157 19.26 -16.49 24.06
N CYS A 158 20.15 -16.70 23.12
CA CYS A 158 21.45 -17.31 23.42
C CYS A 158 22.37 -16.39 24.21
N HIS A 159 22.25 -15.08 24.01
CA HIS A 159 22.95 -14.04 24.76
C HIS A 159 22.17 -13.51 25.96
N ASP A 160 20.86 -13.77 26.10
CA ASP A 160 20.09 -13.38 27.31
C ASP A 160 19.17 -14.51 27.82
N GLN A 161 19.68 -15.26 28.81
CA GLN A 161 19.00 -16.46 29.37
C GLN A 161 18.20 -16.15 30.65
N GLY A 162 17.86 -14.88 30.88
CA GLY A 162 16.95 -14.47 31.96
C GLY A 162 17.45 -14.73 33.39
N ALA A 163 18.76 -14.93 33.63
CA ALA A 163 19.27 -15.23 34.97
C ALA A 163 19.10 -14.07 35.99
N GLY A 164 18.60 -12.92 35.55
CA GLY A 164 18.30 -11.72 36.34
C GLY A 164 16.82 -11.38 36.52
N GLY A 165 15.88 -12.21 36.03
CA GLY A 165 14.43 -11.94 36.05
C GLY A 165 13.58 -13.01 36.75
N LEU A 166 12.26 -12.96 36.58
CA LEU A 166 11.32 -13.98 37.05
C LEU A 166 11.67 -15.34 36.43
N SER A 167 11.58 -16.42 37.21
CA SER A 167 11.89 -17.77 36.72
C SER A 167 10.95 -18.18 35.59
N GLY A 168 11.45 -18.33 34.37
CA GLY A 168 10.64 -18.68 33.19
C GLY A 168 10.31 -17.49 32.28
N VAL A 169 11.00 -16.36 32.45
CA VAL A 169 10.87 -15.11 31.68
C VAL A 169 12.28 -14.58 31.37
N PRO A 170 12.50 -13.94 30.21
CA PRO A 170 11.53 -13.69 29.13
C PRO A 170 11.28 -14.90 28.22
N GLN A 171 10.11 -14.90 27.58
CA GLN A 171 9.65 -15.95 26.65
C GLN A 171 9.81 -15.55 25.18
N GLY A 172 10.39 -14.39 24.88
CA GLY A 172 10.62 -13.93 23.51
C GLY A 172 11.23 -12.55 23.48
N GLY A 173 11.24 -11.89 22.33
CA GLY A 173 11.71 -10.51 22.21
C GLY A 173 11.76 -9.97 20.79
N LEU A 174 12.16 -8.71 20.63
CA LEU A 174 12.56 -8.12 19.35
C LEU A 174 14.03 -7.73 19.41
N GLU A 175 14.86 -8.28 18.52
CA GLU A 175 16.22 -7.78 18.34
C GLU A 175 16.24 -6.69 17.29
N ILE A 176 16.96 -5.61 17.60
CA ILE A 176 17.13 -4.47 16.72
C ILE A 176 18.52 -4.58 16.12
N VAL A 177 18.60 -5.02 14.86
CA VAL A 177 19.86 -5.36 14.19
C VAL A 177 20.21 -4.29 13.16
N ASP A 178 21.31 -3.58 13.38
CA ASP A 178 21.84 -2.61 12.42
C ASP A 178 22.41 -3.31 11.19
N ILE A 179 21.85 -2.99 10.03
CA ILE A 179 22.24 -3.50 8.71
C ILE A 179 22.70 -2.41 7.75
N THR A 180 23.04 -1.22 8.27
CA THR A 180 23.67 -0.16 7.45
C THR A 180 24.95 -0.65 6.75
N ASP A 181 25.61 -1.67 7.30
CA ASP A 181 26.53 -2.56 6.58
C ASP A 181 25.97 -3.99 6.56
N VAL A 182 25.29 -4.36 5.48
CA VAL A 182 24.70 -5.70 5.26
C VAL A 182 25.72 -6.84 5.34
N THR A 183 27.03 -6.56 5.27
CA THR A 183 28.07 -7.60 5.40
C THR A 183 28.47 -7.86 6.86
N ALA A 184 28.04 -7.01 7.78
CA ALA A 184 28.36 -7.05 9.20
C ALA A 184 27.16 -6.63 10.08
N PRO A 185 26.02 -7.35 10.00
CA PRO A 185 24.85 -7.06 10.83
C PRO A 185 25.21 -7.08 12.31
N THR A 186 24.70 -6.11 13.07
CA THR A 186 25.08 -5.90 14.47
C THR A 186 23.89 -5.53 15.35
N GLU A 187 23.62 -6.32 16.40
CA GLU A 187 22.55 -6.03 17.36
C GLU A 187 22.83 -4.75 18.17
N LEU A 188 21.90 -3.80 18.14
CA LEU A 188 21.94 -2.57 18.94
C LEU A 188 21.24 -2.76 20.29
N ALA A 189 20.07 -3.38 20.28
CA ALA A 189 19.24 -3.58 21.45
C ALA A 189 18.38 -4.84 21.30
N LEU A 190 17.92 -5.35 22.44
CA LEU A 190 16.92 -6.40 22.55
C LEU A 190 15.79 -5.88 23.42
N ILE A 191 14.55 -6.00 22.95
CA ILE A 191 13.36 -5.75 23.76
C ILE A 191 12.84 -7.09 24.25
N SER A 192 12.60 -7.19 25.56
CA SER A 192 12.06 -8.37 26.22
C SER A 192 10.60 -8.11 26.56
N HIS A 193 9.69 -8.70 25.78
CA HIS A 193 8.25 -8.51 25.89
C HIS A 193 7.60 -9.37 26.98
N ILE A 194 6.36 -9.01 27.34
CA ILE A 194 5.48 -9.91 28.09
C ILE A 194 4.97 -10.97 27.11
N GLY A 195 5.54 -12.16 27.21
CA GLY A 195 5.17 -13.29 26.35
C GLY A 195 6.18 -13.56 25.24
N GLU A 196 5.68 -14.08 24.13
CA GLU A 196 6.40 -14.60 22.97
C GLU A 196 6.18 -13.61 21.82
N SER A 197 7.24 -12.95 21.31
CA SER A 197 7.09 -12.05 20.15
C SER A 197 6.92 -12.92 18.92
N HIS A 198 5.66 -13.19 18.58
CA HIS A 198 5.26 -14.09 17.52
C HIS A 198 5.56 -13.46 16.16
N THR A 199 4.92 -12.34 15.84
CA THR A 199 5.15 -11.59 14.60
C THR A 199 5.55 -10.15 14.84
N VAL A 200 6.10 -9.52 13.79
CA VAL A 200 6.39 -8.09 13.74
C VAL A 200 6.05 -7.55 12.35
N ASN A 201 5.50 -6.33 12.29
CA ASN A 201 5.31 -5.59 11.03
C ASN A 201 5.73 -4.12 11.23
N ILE A 202 6.31 -3.49 10.21
CA ILE A 202 6.75 -2.10 10.20
C ILE A 202 5.74 -1.23 9.49
N ASP A 203 5.42 -0.06 10.05
CA ASP A 203 4.68 0.97 9.32
C ASP A 203 5.53 1.53 8.16
N PRO A 204 5.20 1.27 6.88
CA PRO A 204 6.02 1.75 5.78
C PRO A 204 6.05 3.29 5.70
N LYS A 205 4.99 3.95 6.19
CA LYS A 205 4.88 5.42 6.27
C LYS A 205 5.72 5.99 7.42
N ARG A 206 5.82 5.26 8.54
CA ARG A 206 6.60 5.63 9.73
C ARG A 206 7.65 4.54 10.01
N PRO A 207 8.78 4.52 9.31
CA PRO A 207 9.71 3.40 9.36
C PRO A 207 10.25 3.08 10.76
N HIS A 208 10.22 4.04 11.70
CA HIS A 208 10.61 3.82 13.09
C HIS A 208 9.51 3.20 13.97
N ILE A 209 8.33 2.89 13.44
CA ILE A 209 7.22 2.28 14.19
C ILE A 209 7.08 0.80 13.81
N ALA A 210 7.22 -0.08 14.81
CA ALA A 210 6.99 -1.51 14.66
C ALA A 210 5.78 -1.95 15.49
N PHE A 211 4.93 -2.80 14.92
CA PHE A 211 3.87 -3.52 15.62
C PHE A 211 4.36 -4.91 15.95
N SER A 212 4.26 -5.33 17.21
CA SER A 212 4.69 -6.65 17.68
C SER A 212 3.55 -7.36 18.37
N VAL A 213 3.30 -8.59 17.96
CA VAL A 213 2.31 -9.45 18.62
C VAL A 213 3.06 -10.31 19.63
N THR A 214 2.77 -10.12 20.92
CA THR A 214 3.55 -10.72 22.01
C THR A 214 2.87 -11.94 22.66
N SER A 215 1.82 -12.48 22.05
CA SER A 215 1.20 -13.74 22.47
C SER A 215 0.35 -14.35 21.35
N ASP A 216 0.40 -15.67 21.24
CA ASP A 216 -0.49 -16.45 20.37
C ASP A 216 -1.94 -16.43 20.88
N ALA A 217 -2.13 -16.57 22.20
CA ALA A 217 -3.45 -16.72 22.79
C ALA A 217 -3.47 -16.60 24.32
N ILE A 218 -4.61 -16.14 24.85
CA ILE A 218 -4.95 -16.18 26.26
C ILE A 218 -6.14 -17.10 26.53
N THR A 219 -6.19 -17.69 27.71
CA THR A 219 -7.32 -18.47 28.21
C THR A 219 -8.45 -17.56 28.68
N VAL A 220 -9.68 -17.96 28.38
CA VAL A 220 -10.92 -17.35 28.89
C VAL A 220 -11.74 -18.43 29.59
N ALA A 221 -12.13 -18.18 30.82
CA ALA A 221 -12.86 -19.15 31.64
C ALA A 221 -13.95 -18.48 32.48
N ALA A 222 -14.92 -19.27 32.94
CA ALA A 222 -15.92 -18.77 33.88
C ALA A 222 -15.26 -18.39 35.21
N ASP A 223 -15.70 -17.29 35.81
CA ASP A 223 -15.17 -16.79 37.06
C ASP A 223 -15.48 -17.71 38.26
N GLU A 224 -14.65 -18.73 38.49
CA GLU A 224 -14.80 -19.65 39.62
C GLU A 224 -14.19 -19.09 40.93
N THR A 225 -13.40 -18.01 40.86
CA THR A 225 -12.59 -17.51 41.99
C THR A 225 -12.58 -16.00 42.23
N ASP A 226 -13.33 -15.19 41.48
CA ASP A 226 -13.42 -13.72 41.59
C ASP A 226 -12.06 -13.06 41.38
N CYS A 227 -11.50 -13.20 40.16
CA CYS A 227 -10.17 -12.68 39.82
C CYS A 227 -10.12 -11.13 39.78
N ASP A 228 -11.19 -10.48 39.37
CA ASP A 228 -11.32 -9.02 39.29
C ASP A 228 -11.85 -8.39 40.60
N GLY A 229 -12.35 -9.20 41.52
CA GLY A 229 -12.81 -8.79 42.83
C GLY A 229 -14.20 -8.13 42.82
N ASP A 230 -14.97 -8.30 41.74
CA ASP A 230 -16.31 -7.73 41.58
C ASP A 230 -17.43 -8.58 42.22
N GLY A 231 -17.16 -9.86 42.47
CA GLY A 231 -18.05 -10.82 43.13
C GLY A 231 -19.08 -11.51 42.23
N ASP A 232 -19.02 -11.35 40.90
CA ASP A 232 -19.95 -11.88 39.90
C ASP A 232 -19.42 -13.16 39.22
N VAL A 233 -19.54 -14.28 39.94
CA VAL A 233 -19.13 -15.66 39.55
C VAL A 233 -19.84 -16.29 38.32
N GLU A 234 -20.53 -15.52 37.47
CA GLU A 234 -21.25 -16.03 36.28
C GLU A 234 -20.76 -15.43 34.93
N GLU A 235 -19.76 -14.54 34.90
CA GLU A 235 -19.19 -13.97 33.65
C GLU A 235 -17.91 -14.70 33.19
N LEU A 236 -17.62 -14.67 31.88
CA LEU A 236 -16.35 -15.16 31.32
C LEU A 236 -15.27 -14.10 31.58
N ILE A 237 -14.15 -14.50 32.18
CA ILE A 237 -13.03 -13.63 32.50
C ILE A 237 -11.77 -14.04 31.76
N ARG A 238 -10.96 -13.04 31.40
CA ARG A 238 -9.64 -13.21 30.78
C ARG A 238 -8.65 -13.67 31.85
N GLN A 239 -8.07 -14.86 31.69
CA GLN A 239 -7.22 -15.44 32.74
C GLN A 239 -5.90 -14.68 32.93
N ASN A 240 -5.44 -13.96 31.90
CA ASN A 240 -4.28 -13.09 32.01
C ASN A 240 -4.45 -11.94 33.02
N GLU A 241 -5.67 -11.65 33.48
CA GLU A 241 -5.94 -10.67 34.54
C GLU A 241 -5.80 -11.26 35.95
N CYS A 242 -5.79 -12.58 36.09
CA CYS A 242 -5.72 -13.26 37.38
C CYS A 242 -4.28 -13.26 37.93
N GLU A 243 -4.07 -12.71 39.12
CA GLU A 243 -2.75 -12.71 39.77
C GLU A 243 -2.22 -14.15 39.97
N GLY A 244 -1.06 -14.45 39.37
CA GLY A 244 -0.39 -15.74 39.51
C GLY A 244 -0.86 -16.82 38.54
N ASP A 245 -1.75 -16.50 37.60
CA ASP A 245 -2.05 -17.36 36.46
C ASP A 245 -0.85 -17.45 35.50
N SER A 246 -0.77 -18.52 34.71
CA SER A 246 0.28 -18.66 33.69
C SER A 246 0.15 -17.62 32.59
N ASP A 247 -1.07 -17.22 32.26
CA ASP A 247 -1.36 -16.32 31.16
C ASP A 247 -1.10 -14.85 31.54
N ALA A 248 -0.69 -14.56 32.79
CA ALA A 248 -0.36 -13.21 33.24
C ALA A 248 0.79 -12.54 32.45
N PHE A 249 1.49 -13.31 31.61
CA PHE A 249 2.54 -12.85 30.70
C PHE A 249 2.05 -12.71 29.26
N ASP A 250 0.81 -13.03 28.95
CA ASP A 250 0.28 -13.07 27.58
C ASP A 250 -0.63 -11.86 27.32
N LEU A 251 -0.29 -11.07 26.29
CA LEU A 251 -1.07 -9.92 25.87
C LEU A 251 -2.16 -10.33 24.86
N ASP A 252 -3.40 -9.99 25.17
CA ASP A 252 -4.55 -10.09 24.27
C ASP A 252 -4.72 -8.79 23.45
N GLY A 253 -3.73 -8.54 22.60
CA GLY A 253 -3.56 -7.31 21.85
C GLY A 253 -2.25 -7.30 21.06
N PHE A 254 -1.65 -6.13 20.93
CA PHE A 254 -0.35 -5.96 20.29
C PHE A 254 0.42 -4.84 21.00
N GLU A 255 1.75 -4.84 20.87
CA GLU A 255 2.62 -3.77 21.33
C GLU A 255 3.08 -2.92 20.13
N ILE A 256 3.24 -1.62 20.35
CA ILE A 256 3.87 -0.70 19.40
C ILE A 256 5.24 -0.35 19.95
N VAL A 257 6.27 -0.47 19.12
CA VAL A 257 7.65 -0.13 19.46
C VAL A 257 8.09 1.07 18.64
N ASP A 258 8.48 2.13 19.33
CA ASP A 258 9.12 3.29 18.74
C ASP A 258 10.65 3.08 18.72
N LEU A 259 11.19 3.02 17.52
CA LEU A 259 12.60 2.77 17.20
C LEU A 259 13.35 4.06 16.81
N SER A 260 12.75 5.24 16.95
CA SER A 260 13.32 6.51 16.49
C SER A 260 14.72 6.79 17.06
N SER A 261 14.98 6.36 18.29
CA SER A 261 16.30 6.48 18.94
C SER A 261 17.36 5.50 18.41
N CYS A 262 16.95 4.49 17.66
CA CYS A 262 17.79 3.41 17.13
C CYS A 262 18.10 3.55 15.63
N MET A 263 17.67 4.65 15.00
CA MET A 263 17.82 4.90 13.57
C MET A 263 18.53 6.25 13.31
N ASP A 264 18.86 6.50 12.03
CA ASP A 264 19.37 7.77 11.52
C ASP A 264 20.67 8.29 12.17
N PHE A 265 21.52 7.34 12.59
CA PHE A 265 22.81 7.68 13.15
C PHE A 265 23.72 8.36 12.11
N PRO A 266 24.47 9.41 12.49
CA PRO A 266 25.45 10.02 11.60
C PRO A 266 26.46 9.01 11.04
N GLU A 267 26.85 9.18 9.78
CA GLU A 267 27.84 8.31 9.13
C GLU A 267 29.13 8.20 9.97
N GLY A 268 29.59 6.97 10.21
CA GLY A 268 30.78 6.68 11.01
C GLY A 268 30.57 6.64 12.53
N THR A 269 29.32 6.76 13.02
CA THR A 269 28.98 6.50 14.42
C THR A 269 29.38 5.07 14.80
N SER A 270 30.06 4.90 15.93
CA SER A 270 30.53 3.59 16.36
C SER A 270 29.39 2.74 16.91
N THR A 271 29.48 1.40 16.81
CA THR A 271 28.48 0.49 17.39
C THR A 271 28.23 0.76 18.89
N GLU A 272 29.27 1.09 19.66
CA GLU A 272 29.13 1.39 21.09
C GLU A 272 28.32 2.67 21.31
N ASP A 273 28.53 3.69 20.47
CA ASP A 273 27.75 4.93 20.52
C ASP A 273 26.31 4.70 20.05
N LYS A 274 26.08 3.90 19.00
CA LYS A 274 24.74 3.51 18.53
C LYS A 274 23.98 2.77 19.64
N ARG A 275 24.59 1.77 20.27
CA ARG A 275 24.02 1.02 21.41
C ARG A 275 23.70 1.90 22.61
N ALA A 276 24.52 2.92 22.88
CA ALA A 276 24.29 3.85 23.97
C ALA A 276 23.17 4.85 23.68
N ALA A 277 22.89 5.13 22.41
CA ALA A 277 21.86 6.06 21.96
C ALA A 277 20.51 5.37 21.67
N CYS A 278 20.52 4.11 21.24
CA CYS A 278 19.33 3.31 20.99
C CYS A 278 18.60 3.02 22.31
N GLN A 279 17.46 3.67 22.48
CA GLN A 279 16.55 3.60 23.63
C GLN A 279 15.11 3.43 23.13
N PRO A 280 14.73 2.25 22.62
CA PRO A 280 13.40 2.03 22.09
C PRO A 280 12.35 2.17 23.19
N GLU A 281 11.18 2.67 22.82
CA GLU A 281 10.02 2.80 23.71
C GLU A 281 8.94 1.81 23.29
N THR A 282 8.29 1.17 24.26
CA THR A 282 7.28 0.12 24.00
C THR A 282 5.95 0.54 24.62
N PHE A 283 4.89 0.44 23.84
CA PHE A 283 3.52 0.82 24.21
C PHE A 283 2.62 -0.41 24.07
N ARG A 284 1.73 -0.64 25.04
CA ARG A 284 0.76 -1.74 24.97
C ARG A 284 -0.58 -1.26 24.44
N TYR A 285 -1.13 -2.03 23.51
CA TYR A 285 -2.55 -1.99 23.19
C TYR A 285 -3.20 -3.30 23.60
N ARG A 286 -4.40 -3.20 24.18
CA ARG A 286 -5.23 -4.36 24.49
C ARG A 286 -6.51 -4.28 23.67
N PHE A 287 -6.95 -5.41 23.14
CA PHE A 287 -8.26 -5.47 22.51
C PHE A 287 -9.36 -5.08 23.48
N GLY A 288 -10.44 -4.49 22.95
CA GLY A 288 -11.57 -4.02 23.73
C GLY A 288 -12.46 -5.16 24.29
N ASP A 289 -13.76 -5.07 24.02
CA ASP A 289 -14.76 -6.00 24.57
C ASP A 289 -14.46 -7.46 24.20
N LEU A 290 -14.44 -8.34 25.21
CA LEU A 290 -14.17 -9.77 25.06
C LEU A 290 -15.09 -10.45 24.03
N ASP A 291 -16.37 -10.06 23.99
CA ASP A 291 -17.36 -10.58 23.04
C ASP A 291 -17.00 -10.35 21.57
N THR A 292 -16.12 -9.38 21.28
CA THR A 292 -15.66 -9.07 19.91
C THR A 292 -14.49 -9.91 19.44
N GLN A 293 -13.89 -10.68 20.36
CA GLN A 293 -12.65 -11.43 20.20
C GLN A 293 -12.89 -12.95 20.23
N LEU A 294 -14.03 -13.37 20.77
CA LEU A 294 -14.41 -14.77 20.87
C LEU A 294 -15.09 -15.27 19.59
N GLY A 295 -14.63 -16.41 19.09
CA GLY A 295 -15.30 -17.13 17.99
C GLY A 295 -16.50 -17.90 18.49
N HIS A 296 -17.28 -18.51 17.59
CA HIS A 296 -18.51 -19.20 17.98
C HIS A 296 -18.29 -20.61 18.55
N SER A 297 -17.22 -21.30 18.14
CA SER A 297 -16.97 -22.70 18.53
C SER A 297 -15.98 -22.84 19.69
N LEU A 298 -14.98 -21.95 19.78
CA LEU A 298 -14.03 -21.88 20.88
C LEU A 298 -14.19 -20.52 21.57
N THR A 299 -14.99 -20.50 22.63
CA THR A 299 -15.24 -19.30 23.44
C THR A 299 -14.32 -19.22 24.66
N GLY A 300 -13.37 -20.15 24.79
CA GLY A 300 -12.47 -20.28 25.94
C GLY A 300 -11.07 -19.71 25.69
N THR A 301 -10.88 -19.01 24.58
CA THR A 301 -9.57 -18.52 24.15
C THR A 301 -9.75 -17.25 23.32
N VAL A 302 -8.93 -16.23 23.57
CA VAL A 302 -8.73 -15.09 22.67
C VAL A 302 -7.36 -15.24 22.06
N TYR A 303 -7.26 -15.12 20.74
CA TYR A 303 -5.99 -15.20 20.03
C TYR A 303 -5.44 -13.79 19.79
N GLY A 304 -4.13 -13.63 19.86
CA GLY A 304 -3.45 -12.45 19.34
C GLY A 304 -3.62 -12.34 17.82
N CYS A 305 -3.15 -11.24 17.25
CA CYS A 305 -3.01 -11.16 15.79
C CYS A 305 -1.92 -12.15 15.36
N HIS A 306 -2.22 -13.01 14.41
CA HIS A 306 -1.23 -13.89 13.82
C HIS A 306 -0.47 -13.20 12.69
N GLU A 307 -1.09 -12.23 12.01
CA GLU A 307 -0.42 -11.29 11.10
C GLU A 307 -1.14 -9.93 11.19
N LEU A 308 -0.40 -8.86 10.96
CA LEU A 308 -0.88 -7.49 10.98
C LEU A 308 -0.56 -6.83 9.64
N GLU A 309 -1.39 -5.91 9.16
CA GLU A 309 -1.00 -5.05 8.02
C GLU A 309 -1.54 -3.62 8.24
N ILE A 310 -0.67 -2.62 8.03
CA ILE A 310 -0.98 -1.20 8.22
C ILE A 310 -1.04 -0.47 6.88
N TYR A 311 -2.15 0.20 6.63
CA TYR A 311 -2.46 0.86 5.37
C TYR A 311 -2.10 2.36 5.39
N PRO A 312 -1.93 3.01 4.22
CA PRO A 312 -1.55 4.43 4.14
C PRO A 312 -2.50 5.38 4.87
N ASP A 313 -3.78 5.00 4.98
CA ASP A 313 -4.83 5.74 5.67
C ASP A 313 -4.96 5.38 7.16
N ASP A 314 -3.95 4.74 7.74
CA ASP A 314 -3.86 4.31 9.13
C ASP A 314 -4.90 3.25 9.54
N ARG A 315 -5.52 2.55 8.58
CA ARG A 315 -6.23 1.31 8.92
C ARG A 315 -5.24 0.20 9.20
N LEU A 316 -5.55 -0.65 10.18
CA LEU A 316 -4.75 -1.82 10.51
C LEU A 316 -5.65 -3.06 10.49
N THR A 317 -5.30 -4.06 9.68
CA THR A 317 -5.95 -5.38 9.70
C THR A 317 -5.17 -6.34 10.57
N CYS A 318 -5.89 -7.28 11.17
CA CYS A 318 -5.35 -8.28 12.07
C CYS A 318 -6.03 -9.61 11.77
N GLY A 319 -5.27 -10.56 11.22
CA GLY A 319 -5.71 -11.95 11.10
C GLY A 319 -5.58 -12.60 12.47
N SER A 320 -6.64 -13.24 12.99
CA SER A 320 -6.57 -13.90 14.30
C SER A 320 -7.43 -15.15 14.34
N GLY A 321 -6.99 -16.15 15.13
CA GLY A 321 -7.53 -17.50 15.11
C GLY A 321 -9.02 -17.66 15.39
N GLN A 322 -9.73 -16.63 15.89
CA GLN A 322 -11.19 -16.68 16.14
C GLN A 322 -11.98 -15.54 15.48
N ALA A 323 -11.31 -14.47 15.07
CA ALA A 323 -11.93 -13.37 14.38
C ALA A 323 -10.85 -12.58 13.62
N LEU A 324 -11.24 -11.96 12.52
CA LEU A 324 -10.43 -10.93 11.86
C LEU A 324 -10.83 -9.58 12.45
N HIS A 325 -9.86 -8.73 12.76
CA HIS A 325 -10.10 -7.39 13.30
C HIS A 325 -9.62 -6.29 12.35
N VAL A 326 -10.33 -5.16 12.37
CA VAL A 326 -9.90 -3.95 11.69
C VAL A 326 -9.89 -2.80 12.69
N PHE A 327 -8.80 -2.03 12.71
CA PHE A 327 -8.60 -0.87 13.57
C PHE A 327 -8.35 0.39 12.73
N ASP A 328 -8.72 1.53 13.28
CA ASP A 328 -8.28 2.86 12.83
C ASP A 328 -7.21 3.34 13.83
N MET A 329 -6.01 3.54 13.30
CA MET A 329 -4.80 3.92 14.02
C MET A 329 -4.48 5.41 13.84
N SER A 330 -5.32 6.18 13.14
CA SER A 330 -5.04 7.60 12.87
C SER A 330 -4.91 8.44 14.14
N GLY A 331 -5.61 8.06 15.22
CA GLY A 331 -5.48 8.68 16.53
C GLY A 331 -4.29 8.17 17.36
N ALA A 332 -3.62 7.09 16.94
CA ALA A 332 -2.53 6.46 17.66
C ALA A 332 -1.20 7.20 17.53
N PHE A 333 -1.10 8.16 16.61
CA PHE A 333 0.13 8.90 16.33
C PHE A 333 -0.08 10.41 16.45
N ASP A 334 0.86 11.11 17.09
CA ASP A 334 1.00 12.57 17.05
C ASP A 334 1.88 12.93 15.88
N ASP A 335 1.36 13.75 14.97
CA ASP A 335 2.10 14.26 13.82
C ASP A 335 3.10 15.34 14.20
N ASN A 336 3.23 15.72 15.48
CA ASN A 336 4.13 16.77 15.97
C ASN A 336 4.01 18.13 15.23
N GLY A 337 2.88 18.36 14.55
CA GLY A 337 2.65 19.53 13.68
C GLY A 337 3.34 19.47 12.32
N THR A 338 3.81 18.30 11.89
CA THR A 338 4.49 17.99 10.62
C THR A 338 3.66 17.03 9.74
N PRO A 339 2.48 17.46 9.24
CA PRO A 339 1.50 16.56 8.58
C PRO A 339 1.94 15.93 7.23
N ASP A 340 3.15 16.24 6.76
CA ASP A 340 3.74 15.70 5.53
C ASP A 340 5.14 15.08 5.78
N ASP A 341 5.60 15.02 7.03
CA ASP A 341 6.86 14.40 7.44
C ASP A 341 6.56 13.44 8.59
N TYR A 342 6.60 12.16 8.28
CA TYR A 342 6.25 11.09 9.21
C TYR A 342 7.45 10.59 10.01
N SER A 343 8.65 11.13 9.76
CA SER A 343 9.89 10.65 10.40
C SER A 343 10.00 11.05 11.87
N ASP A 344 9.22 12.04 12.31
CA ASP A 344 9.14 12.48 13.69
C ASP A 344 7.79 12.22 14.36
N ASP A 345 6.89 11.47 13.70
CA ASP A 345 5.63 11.02 14.31
C ASP A 345 5.92 10.23 15.58
N THR A 346 5.16 10.47 16.65
CA THR A 346 5.32 9.76 17.93
C THR A 346 4.05 9.02 18.30
N VAL A 347 4.18 7.93 19.04
CA VAL A 347 3.01 7.19 19.54
C VAL A 347 2.28 8.03 20.61
N ASN A 348 0.98 8.24 20.43
CA ASN A 348 0.14 8.87 21.44
C ASN A 348 -0.05 7.92 22.62
N GLY A 349 0.33 8.35 23.83
CA GLY A 349 0.12 7.59 25.05
C GLY A 349 1.35 7.57 25.96
N ASP A 350 1.35 6.67 26.93
CA ASP A 350 2.43 6.51 27.90
C ASP A 350 3.20 5.21 27.62
N ALA A 351 4.51 5.33 27.34
CA ALA A 351 5.39 4.17 27.18
C ALA A 351 5.51 3.38 28.48
N LEU A 352 5.72 2.07 28.36
CA LEU A 352 6.02 1.21 29.49
C LEU A 352 7.36 1.60 30.14
N PRO A 353 7.46 1.55 31.48
CA PRO A 353 8.69 1.85 32.18
C PRO A 353 9.68 0.67 32.11
N CYS A 354 10.08 0.24 30.91
CA CYS A 354 10.97 -0.91 30.71
C CYS A 354 12.38 -0.65 31.30
N ALA A 355 12.97 -1.65 31.96
CA ALA A 355 14.29 -1.49 32.57
C ALA A 355 15.41 -1.79 31.57
N ALA A 356 16.31 -0.82 31.35
CA ALA A 356 17.54 -1.06 30.63
C ALA A 356 18.54 -1.86 31.50
N ARG A 357 18.99 -3.02 31.01
CA ARG A 357 19.97 -3.88 31.68
C ARG A 357 20.96 -4.51 30.70
N ALA A 358 22.08 -4.98 31.25
CA ALA A 358 23.02 -5.78 30.46
C ALA A 358 22.45 -7.19 30.21
N THR A 359 22.87 -7.80 29.11
CA THR A 359 22.58 -9.21 28.79
C THR A 359 23.05 -10.14 29.91
N THR A 360 22.23 -11.14 30.24
CA THR A 360 22.48 -12.13 31.29
C THR A 360 22.86 -13.48 30.71
N THR A 361 23.99 -13.51 29.99
CA THR A 361 24.48 -14.74 29.37
C THR A 361 25.03 -15.74 30.40
N SER A 362 24.46 -16.95 30.48
CA SER A 362 25.03 -18.01 31.31
C SER A 362 26.23 -18.69 30.61
N ALA A 363 27.41 -18.64 31.22
CA ALA A 363 28.61 -19.28 30.66
C ALA A 363 28.54 -20.82 30.70
N PRO A 364 29.15 -21.54 29.73
CA PRO A 364 30.09 -21.06 28.72
C PRO A 364 29.52 -21.05 27.29
N LEU A 365 29.36 -19.87 26.69
CA LEU A 365 29.16 -19.75 25.24
C LEU A 365 30.51 -19.84 24.49
N PRO A 366 30.50 -20.30 23.22
CA PRO A 366 31.64 -20.12 22.31
C PRO A 366 32.08 -18.65 22.23
N PRO A 367 33.38 -18.36 21.99
CA PRO A 367 33.84 -16.98 21.75
C PRO A 367 33.13 -16.38 20.53
N GLY A 368 32.42 -15.26 20.69
CA GLY A 368 31.68 -14.58 19.61
C GLY A 368 30.16 -14.81 19.60
N LEU A 369 29.55 -15.20 20.72
CA LEU A 369 28.08 -15.30 20.91
C LEU A 369 27.58 -14.46 22.11
N ALA A 370 28.43 -13.62 22.69
CA ALA A 370 28.05 -12.70 23.75
C ALA A 370 27.91 -11.32 23.13
N THR A 371 26.69 -10.80 23.06
CA THR A 371 26.42 -9.49 22.48
C THR A 371 26.64 -8.38 23.51
N GLY A 372 27.01 -7.19 23.01
CA GLY A 372 27.15 -5.98 23.83
C GLY A 372 25.88 -5.14 23.89
N ALA A 373 24.76 -5.65 23.37
CA ALA A 373 23.50 -4.93 23.28
C ALA A 373 22.86 -4.68 24.65
N THR A 374 22.08 -3.61 24.75
CA THR A 374 21.26 -3.33 25.93
C THR A 374 19.96 -4.11 25.82
N VAL A 375 19.54 -4.75 26.91
CA VAL A 375 18.22 -5.36 27.01
C VAL A 375 17.26 -4.36 27.64
N TYR A 376 16.17 -4.05 26.95
CA TYR A 376 15.04 -3.27 27.45
C TYR A 376 13.97 -4.25 27.95
N ASP A 377 13.94 -4.44 29.27
CA ASP A 377 13.08 -5.43 29.92
C ASP A 377 11.70 -4.85 30.21
N CYS A 378 10.72 -5.26 29.41
CA CYS A 378 9.32 -4.85 29.55
C CYS A 378 8.48 -5.84 30.37
N VAL A 379 9.13 -6.73 31.13
CA VAL A 379 8.48 -7.60 32.11
C VAL A 379 8.82 -7.19 33.54
N VAL A 380 10.09 -6.87 33.79
CA VAL A 380 10.56 -6.25 35.05
C VAL A 380 11.05 -4.84 34.75
N GLY A 381 10.14 -3.88 34.92
CA GLY A 381 10.38 -2.47 34.65
C GLY A 381 11.31 -1.79 35.66
N VAL A 382 11.54 -0.49 35.43
CA VAL A 382 12.39 0.38 36.25
C VAL A 382 11.98 0.30 37.73
N ASP A 383 12.97 0.29 38.62
CA ASP A 383 12.77 0.15 40.08
C ASP A 383 12.08 -1.18 40.49
N ASP A 384 12.30 -2.26 39.72
CA ASP A 384 11.73 -3.59 39.92
C ASP A 384 10.19 -3.62 39.86
N VAL A 385 9.59 -2.75 39.03
CA VAL A 385 8.14 -2.73 38.79
C VAL A 385 7.75 -3.97 37.99
N ASP A 386 6.76 -4.71 38.49
CA ASP A 386 6.17 -5.85 37.79
C ASP A 386 5.26 -5.33 36.66
N LEU A 387 5.55 -5.73 35.42
CA LEU A 387 4.80 -5.35 34.22
C LEU A 387 3.97 -6.52 33.64
N THR A 388 3.70 -7.57 34.42
CA THR A 388 2.66 -8.56 34.08
C THR A 388 1.31 -7.89 33.82
N ILE A 389 0.42 -8.53 33.05
CA ILE A 389 -0.90 -7.97 32.71
C ILE A 389 -1.68 -7.51 33.95
N PRO A 390 -1.81 -8.28 35.05
CA PRO A 390 -2.54 -7.81 36.23
C PRO A 390 -1.91 -6.56 36.86
N SER A 391 -0.58 -6.50 36.93
CA SER A 391 0.17 -5.38 37.50
C SER A 391 0.10 -4.13 36.62
N TRP A 392 0.17 -4.31 35.30
CA TRP A 392 0.01 -3.27 34.29
C TRP A 392 -1.40 -2.67 34.31
N LEU A 393 -2.44 -3.49 34.41
CA LEU A 393 -3.81 -3.02 34.60
C LEU A 393 -3.97 -2.25 35.91
N ALA A 394 -3.37 -2.73 37.00
CA ALA A 394 -3.45 -2.09 38.31
C ALA A 394 -2.78 -0.70 38.38
N MET A 395 -1.82 -0.40 37.50
CA MET A 395 -1.20 0.93 37.37
C MET A 395 -1.96 1.88 36.43
N GLY A 396 -3.11 1.45 35.89
CA GLY A 396 -3.94 2.24 34.99
C GLY A 396 -3.74 1.93 33.52
N ALA A 397 -3.07 0.82 33.19
CA ALA A 397 -2.83 0.35 31.83
C ALA A 397 -2.18 1.41 30.91
N PRO A 398 -1.05 2.03 31.30
CA PRO A 398 -0.34 2.96 30.43
C PRO A 398 0.04 2.26 29.12
N GLY A 399 -0.26 2.89 28.00
CA GLY A 399 -0.08 2.32 26.67
C GLY A 399 -0.49 3.30 25.59
N VAL A 400 -0.81 2.77 24.40
CA VAL A 400 -1.24 3.61 23.28
C VAL A 400 -2.67 4.13 23.48
N GLU A 401 -2.90 5.38 23.08
CA GLU A 401 -4.20 6.03 23.04
C GLU A 401 -4.66 6.23 21.59
N GLY A 402 -5.96 6.50 21.38
CA GLY A 402 -6.46 6.89 20.05
C GLY A 402 -6.65 5.77 19.03
N VAL A 403 -6.40 4.52 19.41
CA VAL A 403 -6.77 3.33 18.60
C VAL A 403 -8.28 3.12 18.65
N GLU A 404 -8.93 3.03 17.49
CA GLU A 404 -10.35 2.70 17.37
C GLU A 404 -10.55 1.32 16.70
N HIS A 405 -11.12 0.35 17.42
CA HIS A 405 -11.56 -0.91 16.81
C HIS A 405 -12.78 -0.68 15.91
N LEU A 406 -12.63 -0.79 14.59
CA LEU A 406 -13.71 -0.57 13.63
C LEU A 406 -14.73 -1.71 13.67
N GLY A 407 -14.29 -2.96 13.77
CA GLY A 407 -15.13 -4.12 13.98
C GLY A 407 -14.41 -5.43 13.65
N SER A 408 -15.12 -6.53 13.84
CA SER A 408 -14.61 -7.87 13.59
C SER A 408 -15.44 -8.62 12.54
N ILE A 409 -14.79 -9.56 11.84
CA ILE A 409 -15.43 -10.70 11.18
C ILE A 409 -15.24 -11.92 12.07
N PHE A 410 -16.34 -12.57 12.46
CA PHE A 410 -16.30 -13.68 13.43
C PHE A 410 -16.13 -15.02 12.72
N HIS A 411 -15.10 -15.77 13.10
CA HIS A 411 -14.88 -17.11 12.60
C HIS A 411 -15.64 -18.11 13.47
N SER A 412 -16.31 -19.08 12.84
CA SER A 412 -17.03 -20.14 13.57
C SER A 412 -16.11 -21.29 14.01
N GLY A 413 -14.80 -21.20 13.79
CA GLY A 413 -14.08 -22.32 13.18
C GLY A 413 -13.27 -23.30 14.02
N ARG A 414 -12.89 -23.08 15.29
CA ARG A 414 -12.10 -24.09 16.04
C ARG A 414 -12.94 -24.73 17.15
N THR A 415 -12.92 -26.05 17.33
CA THR A 415 -13.54 -26.72 18.50
C THR A 415 -12.46 -27.35 19.38
N GLY A 416 -11.73 -26.52 20.11
CA GLY A 416 -10.59 -26.97 20.94
C GLY A 416 -9.42 -27.56 20.13
N THR A 417 -8.39 -28.05 20.83
CA THR A 417 -7.07 -28.34 20.22
C THR A 417 -6.98 -29.66 19.44
N ALA A 418 -8.02 -30.50 19.42
CA ALA A 418 -7.94 -31.86 18.88
C ALA A 418 -9.18 -32.35 18.10
N SER A 419 -10.18 -31.49 17.84
CA SER A 419 -11.40 -31.89 17.12
C SER A 419 -11.38 -31.40 15.68
N VAL A 420 -11.94 -32.22 14.79
CA VAL A 420 -12.38 -31.80 13.44
C VAL A 420 -13.43 -30.70 13.63
N SER A 421 -13.25 -29.55 12.97
CA SER A 421 -14.23 -28.47 13.01
C SER A 421 -15.59 -28.99 12.55
N PRO A 422 -16.71 -28.59 13.18
CA PRO A 422 -18.04 -28.92 12.68
C PRO A 422 -18.35 -28.21 11.34
N PHE A 423 -17.50 -27.26 10.92
CA PHE A 423 -17.61 -26.52 9.68
C PHE A 423 -16.41 -26.88 8.78
N GLY A 424 -16.68 -27.41 7.59
CA GLY A 424 -15.62 -27.62 6.60
C GLY A 424 -15.09 -26.31 6.04
N SER A 425 -13.93 -26.31 5.39
CA SER A 425 -13.23 -25.10 4.91
C SER A 425 -13.94 -24.31 3.80
N ALA A 426 -15.11 -24.76 3.32
CA ALA A 426 -15.99 -23.97 2.45
C ALA A 426 -17.11 -23.24 3.20
N LEU A 427 -17.26 -23.54 4.49
CA LEU A 427 -18.28 -22.96 5.35
C LEU A 427 -17.70 -21.88 6.25
N ASP A 428 -16.45 -22.07 6.70
CA ASP A 428 -15.74 -21.10 7.51
C ASP A 428 -14.22 -21.30 7.54
N ILE A 429 -13.51 -20.34 8.14
CA ILE A 429 -12.08 -20.39 8.48
C ILE A 429 -11.88 -21.16 9.80
N ASP A 430 -10.99 -22.15 9.86
CA ASP A 430 -10.61 -22.83 11.12
C ASP A 430 -9.58 -22.02 11.91
N PHE A 431 -8.61 -21.43 11.21
CA PHE A 431 -7.60 -20.54 11.78
C PHE A 431 -7.18 -19.51 10.74
N ASP A 432 -7.41 -18.23 11.05
CA ASP A 432 -7.05 -17.09 10.21
C ASP A 432 -5.61 -16.68 10.49
N HIS A 433 -4.74 -16.90 9.51
CA HIS A 433 -3.32 -16.59 9.66
C HIS A 433 -3.04 -15.16 9.21
N GLU A 434 -3.62 -14.75 8.08
CA GLU A 434 -3.37 -13.44 7.48
C GLU A 434 -4.65 -12.85 6.91
N ALA A 435 -4.81 -11.56 7.12
CA ALA A 435 -5.97 -10.80 6.72
C ALA A 435 -5.59 -9.43 6.14
N GLU A 436 -6.03 -9.15 4.93
CA GLU A 436 -5.71 -7.90 4.22
C GLU A 436 -6.96 -7.31 3.54
N LEU A 437 -7.01 -5.98 3.41
CA LEU A 437 -7.95 -5.29 2.53
C LEU A 437 -7.60 -5.56 1.07
N THR A 438 -8.61 -5.70 0.21
CA THR A 438 -8.39 -5.63 -1.23
C THR A 438 -7.93 -4.24 -1.65
N HIS A 439 -7.33 -4.13 -2.84
CA HIS A 439 -6.90 -2.84 -3.38
C HIS A 439 -8.02 -1.78 -3.41
N SER A 440 -9.28 -2.18 -3.66
CA SER A 440 -10.42 -1.24 -3.63
C SER A 440 -10.87 -0.87 -2.21
N GLY A 441 -10.41 -1.60 -1.19
CA GLY A 441 -10.81 -1.46 0.21
C GLY A 441 -12.26 -1.87 0.48
N ARG A 442 -12.96 -2.50 -0.47
CA ARG A 442 -14.37 -2.93 -0.33
C ARG A 442 -14.51 -4.31 0.31
N HIS A 443 -13.49 -5.14 0.18
CA HIS A 443 -13.47 -6.49 0.71
C HIS A 443 -12.22 -6.72 1.58
N LEU A 444 -12.32 -7.73 2.44
CA LEU A 444 -11.22 -8.29 3.21
C LEU A 444 -10.96 -9.69 2.68
N ILE A 445 -9.70 -10.04 2.49
CA ILE A 445 -9.24 -11.39 2.15
C ILE A 445 -8.58 -11.97 3.40
N ALA A 446 -8.91 -13.21 3.73
CA ALA A 446 -8.33 -13.93 4.84
C ALA A 446 -7.89 -15.34 4.43
N SER A 447 -6.77 -15.82 4.98
CA SER A 447 -6.28 -17.18 4.76
C SER A 447 -6.80 -18.15 5.83
N ASP A 448 -7.14 -19.39 5.44
CA ASP A 448 -7.45 -20.47 6.36
C ASP A 448 -6.30 -21.47 6.39
N GLU A 449 -5.47 -21.42 7.43
CA GLU A 449 -4.21 -22.21 7.56
C GLU A 449 -4.41 -23.62 8.11
N ARG A 450 -5.62 -23.97 8.53
CA ARG A 450 -5.85 -25.29 9.13
C ARG A 450 -6.92 -26.04 8.37
N GLY A 451 -7.98 -25.35 7.94
CA GLY A 451 -9.18 -26.01 7.47
C GLY A 451 -9.80 -26.94 8.51
N GLY A 452 -11.09 -27.23 8.36
CA GLY A 452 -11.83 -28.03 9.35
C GLY A 452 -11.49 -29.53 9.51
N GLY A 453 -10.36 -30.11 9.04
CA GLY A 453 -10.32 -31.55 8.68
C GLY A 453 -9.04 -32.38 8.86
N VAL A 454 -9.13 -33.37 9.76
CA VAL A 454 -8.32 -34.60 10.05
C VAL A 454 -6.95 -34.44 10.73
N VAL A 455 -6.75 -35.21 11.82
CA VAL A 455 -5.67 -35.11 12.83
C VAL A 455 -4.23 -35.36 12.33
N PRO A 456 -3.27 -34.50 12.72
CA PRO A 456 -3.54 -33.17 13.29
C PRO A 456 -4.26 -32.32 12.22
N PRO A 457 -5.34 -31.58 12.56
CA PRO A 457 -6.25 -30.93 11.60
C PRO A 457 -5.52 -30.34 10.38
N GLY A 458 -5.95 -30.66 9.16
CA GLY A 458 -5.56 -29.93 7.93
C GLY A 458 -4.77 -30.64 6.83
N ALA A 459 -4.79 -31.98 6.68
CA ALA A 459 -3.85 -32.62 5.73
C ALA A 459 -4.29 -33.93 5.07
N SER A 460 -5.37 -33.95 4.27
CA SER A 460 -5.50 -35.01 3.24
C SER A 460 -4.94 -34.53 1.90
N CYS A 461 -3.62 -34.66 1.71
CA CYS A 461 -2.95 -34.36 0.43
C CYS A 461 -3.05 -35.53 -0.59
N ALA A 462 -4.20 -36.21 -0.66
CA ALA A 462 -4.42 -37.23 -1.68
C ALA A 462 -4.64 -36.56 -3.05
N PRO A 463 -3.77 -36.77 -4.06
CA PRO A 463 -3.88 -36.03 -5.32
C PRO A 463 -5.19 -36.30 -6.06
N GLY A 464 -5.74 -35.24 -6.65
CA GLY A 464 -6.97 -35.29 -7.45
C GLY A 464 -8.26 -35.52 -6.64
N VAL A 465 -8.19 -35.39 -5.32
CA VAL A 465 -9.37 -35.43 -4.43
C VAL A 465 -9.53 -34.05 -3.79
N ASP A 466 -10.67 -33.39 -4.05
CA ASP A 466 -11.08 -32.24 -3.25
C ASP A 466 -11.34 -32.73 -1.81
N ASN A 467 -10.68 -32.10 -0.83
CA ASN A 467 -10.88 -32.39 0.59
C ASN A 467 -11.65 -31.23 1.20
N PRO A 468 -13.00 -31.25 1.12
CA PRO A 468 -13.81 -30.11 1.51
C PRO A 468 -13.82 -29.86 3.01
N GLU A 469 -13.29 -30.80 3.78
CA GLU A 469 -13.18 -30.68 5.22
C GLU A 469 -11.89 -29.99 5.66
N GLY A 470 -10.77 -29.98 4.90
CA GLY A 470 -9.49 -29.58 5.52
C GLY A 470 -8.30 -29.29 4.60
N ASN A 471 -8.51 -28.57 3.50
CA ASN A 471 -7.40 -27.99 2.74
C ASN A 471 -7.31 -26.46 2.90
N GLY A 472 -8.10 -25.85 3.80
CA GLY A 472 -8.22 -24.40 3.93
C GLY A 472 -8.39 -23.68 2.59
N GLY A 473 -8.01 -22.41 2.53
CA GLY A 473 -8.19 -21.59 1.33
C GLY A 473 -8.08 -20.09 1.58
N LEU A 474 -8.53 -19.31 0.61
CA LEU A 474 -8.73 -17.86 0.78
C LEU A 474 -10.22 -17.57 0.86
N HIS A 475 -10.59 -16.70 1.78
CA HIS A 475 -11.96 -16.32 2.06
C HIS A 475 -12.11 -14.81 1.84
N ALA A 476 -13.14 -14.39 1.14
CA ALA A 476 -13.44 -12.98 0.97
C ALA A 476 -14.66 -12.57 1.81
N TYR A 477 -14.54 -11.46 2.51
CA TYR A 477 -15.58 -10.82 3.31
C TYR A 477 -15.86 -9.41 2.81
N SER A 478 -17.08 -8.92 2.99
CA SER A 478 -17.38 -7.51 2.75
C SER A 478 -16.92 -6.68 3.95
N VAL A 479 -16.32 -5.52 3.71
CA VAL A 479 -15.98 -4.56 4.77
C VAL A 479 -17.25 -4.06 5.49
N ASP A 480 -18.39 -4.00 4.81
CA ASP A 480 -19.69 -3.69 5.42
C ASP A 480 -20.18 -4.80 6.39
N GLY A 481 -19.55 -5.98 6.34
CA GLY A 481 -19.79 -7.09 7.25
C GLY A 481 -19.14 -6.92 8.62
N LEU A 482 -18.24 -5.94 8.80
CA LEU A 482 -17.60 -5.66 10.08
C LEU A 482 -18.62 -5.29 11.14
N THR A 483 -18.50 -5.92 12.30
CA THR A 483 -19.40 -5.67 13.42
C THR A 483 -18.66 -5.69 14.75
N ARG A 484 -19.03 -4.78 15.66
CA ARG A 484 -18.59 -4.77 17.06
C ARG A 484 -19.51 -5.57 17.99
N VAL A 485 -20.49 -6.26 17.41
CA VAL A 485 -21.48 -7.05 18.14
C VAL A 485 -21.39 -8.49 17.67
N ASN A 486 -21.21 -9.40 18.62
CA ASN A 486 -21.25 -10.83 18.35
C ASN A 486 -22.59 -11.18 17.68
N PRO A 487 -22.59 -11.80 16.48
CA PRO A 487 -23.81 -12.05 15.71
C PRO A 487 -24.69 -13.14 16.35
N GLY A 488 -24.24 -13.80 17.42
CA GLY A 488 -25.00 -14.71 18.25
C GLY A 488 -25.12 -16.15 17.72
N SER A 489 -24.75 -16.39 16.46
CA SER A 489 -24.62 -17.75 15.90
C SER A 489 -23.66 -17.80 14.69
N PRO A 490 -23.03 -18.96 14.43
CA PRO A 490 -22.24 -19.21 13.21
C PRO A 490 -22.95 -18.80 11.92
N GLU A 491 -24.24 -19.14 11.77
CA GLU A 491 -25.00 -18.83 10.56
C GLU A 491 -25.21 -17.33 10.36
N ALA A 492 -25.19 -16.54 11.43
CA ALA A 492 -25.30 -15.09 11.36
C ALA A 492 -23.94 -14.44 11.06
N ALA A 493 -22.83 -14.97 11.59
CA ALA A 493 -21.49 -14.55 11.20
C ALA A 493 -21.21 -14.76 9.71
N GLN A 494 -21.72 -15.86 9.14
CA GLN A 494 -21.59 -16.16 7.71
C GLN A 494 -22.23 -15.09 6.80
N ALA A 495 -23.06 -14.18 7.32
CA ALA A 495 -23.61 -13.08 6.54
C ALA A 495 -22.56 -12.04 6.11
N ALA A 496 -21.39 -12.03 6.74
CA ALA A 496 -20.30 -11.13 6.39
C ALA A 496 -19.49 -11.56 5.16
N TYR A 497 -19.64 -12.82 4.71
CA TYR A 497 -18.96 -13.30 3.51
C TYR A 497 -19.36 -12.47 2.28
N ALA A 498 -18.36 -12.14 1.47
CA ALA A 498 -18.61 -11.74 0.10
C ALA A 498 -19.25 -12.92 -0.65
N LEU A 499 -20.15 -12.63 -1.57
CA LEU A 499 -20.85 -13.64 -2.35
C LEU A 499 -20.32 -13.68 -3.77
N THR A 500 -20.29 -14.85 -4.40
CA THR A 500 -20.07 -14.97 -5.85
C THR A 500 -21.30 -14.45 -6.61
N PRO A 501 -21.20 -14.17 -7.92
CA PRO A 501 -22.36 -13.83 -8.74
C PRO A 501 -23.51 -14.85 -8.69
N GLU A 502 -23.21 -16.12 -8.41
CA GLU A 502 -24.17 -17.20 -8.22
C GLU A 502 -24.81 -17.24 -6.82
N GLY A 503 -24.38 -16.35 -5.91
CA GLY A 503 -24.84 -16.27 -4.53
C GLY A 503 -24.21 -17.29 -3.58
N GLU A 504 -23.10 -17.91 -3.96
CA GLU A 504 -22.30 -18.77 -3.08
C GLU A 504 -21.31 -17.91 -2.28
N ARG A 505 -20.72 -18.42 -1.19
CA ARG A 505 -19.65 -17.68 -0.50
C ARG A 505 -18.40 -17.64 -1.37
N ALA A 506 -17.73 -16.50 -1.43
CA ALA A 506 -16.49 -16.31 -2.15
C ALA A 506 -15.31 -16.97 -1.40
N VAL A 507 -15.18 -18.29 -1.57
CA VAL A 507 -14.10 -19.09 -0.97
C VAL A 507 -13.30 -19.77 -2.07
N TYR A 508 -12.00 -19.49 -2.12
CA TYR A 508 -11.06 -20.16 -3.02
C TYR A 508 -10.49 -21.41 -2.37
N ARG A 509 -10.51 -22.52 -3.12
CA ARG A 509 -9.86 -23.78 -2.74
C ARG A 509 -9.28 -24.43 -3.99
N THR A 510 -8.08 -25.01 -3.88
CA THR A 510 -7.45 -25.77 -4.98
C THR A 510 -7.58 -27.28 -4.78
N SER A 511 -7.61 -28.00 -5.90
CA SER A 511 -7.34 -29.44 -5.89
C SER A 511 -5.88 -29.73 -5.51
N VAL A 512 -5.67 -30.83 -4.78
CA VAL A 512 -4.33 -31.31 -4.43
C VAL A 512 -3.62 -31.86 -5.67
N GLN A 513 -2.42 -31.36 -5.94
CA GLN A 513 -1.63 -31.70 -7.14
C GLN A 513 -0.53 -32.73 -6.86
N THR A 514 0.04 -32.74 -5.66
CA THR A 514 1.19 -33.58 -5.28
C THR A 514 0.85 -34.55 -4.13
N GLN A 515 1.55 -35.69 -4.06
CA GLN A 515 1.37 -36.67 -3.00
C GLN A 515 1.75 -36.09 -1.63
N PRO A 516 1.20 -36.61 -0.51
CA PRO A 516 1.48 -36.09 0.83
C PRO A 516 2.97 -36.04 1.13
N GLN A 517 3.43 -34.86 1.56
CA GLN A 517 4.70 -34.70 2.28
C GLN A 517 4.40 -34.67 3.78
N ALA A 518 5.40 -34.66 4.65
CA ALA A 518 5.19 -34.79 6.09
C ALA A 518 4.72 -33.48 6.77
N ALA A 519 3.68 -32.83 6.23
CA ALA A 519 3.15 -31.53 6.69
C ALA A 519 1.66 -31.30 6.28
N PHE A 520 1.13 -30.09 6.51
CA PHE A 520 -0.22 -29.64 6.17
C PHE A 520 -0.45 -29.48 4.65
N CYS A 521 -1.70 -29.36 4.18
CA CYS A 521 -2.00 -29.16 2.76
C CYS A 521 -2.97 -28.02 2.54
N THR A 522 -2.56 -26.82 2.95
CA THR A 522 -3.46 -25.69 3.11
C THR A 522 -2.77 -24.37 2.81
N ALA A 523 -3.57 -23.31 2.66
CA ALA A 523 -3.09 -21.95 2.50
C ALA A 523 -2.28 -21.53 3.72
N HIS A 524 -1.41 -20.54 3.56
CA HIS A 524 -0.67 -19.95 4.66
C HIS A 524 -0.66 -18.43 4.41
N VAL A 525 0.51 -17.81 4.36
CA VAL A 525 0.67 -16.39 4.00
C VAL A 525 0.52 -16.14 2.50
N PHE A 526 -0.01 -14.96 2.16
CA PHE A 526 -0.18 -14.44 0.81
C PHE A 526 0.33 -13.01 0.69
N HIS A 527 0.95 -12.70 -0.44
CA HIS A 527 1.36 -11.34 -0.79
C HIS A 527 0.45 -10.84 -1.92
N GLN A 528 -0.34 -9.79 -1.64
CA GLN A 528 -1.06 -9.04 -2.66
C GLN A 528 -0.11 -8.19 -3.50
N ILE A 529 -0.25 -8.23 -4.83
CA ILE A 529 0.59 -7.39 -5.69
C ILE A 529 0.00 -5.97 -5.72
N PRO A 530 0.75 -4.92 -5.31
CA PRO A 530 0.26 -3.55 -5.29
C PRO A 530 -0.36 -3.12 -6.62
N GLY A 531 -1.56 -2.54 -6.53
CA GLY A 531 -2.31 -2.06 -7.69
C GLY A 531 -2.84 -3.17 -8.60
N GLN A 532 -2.84 -4.43 -8.14
CA GLN A 532 -3.32 -5.57 -8.91
C GLN A 532 -4.24 -6.44 -8.06
N ASN A 533 -5.31 -6.95 -8.69
CA ASN A 533 -6.17 -7.96 -8.06
C ASN A 533 -5.55 -9.36 -8.20
N ARG A 534 -4.36 -9.55 -7.63
CA ARG A 534 -3.58 -10.78 -7.74
C ARG A 534 -2.83 -11.03 -6.45
N VAL A 535 -2.88 -12.26 -5.97
CA VAL A 535 -2.15 -12.72 -4.80
C VAL A 535 -1.20 -13.84 -5.17
N PHE A 536 0.01 -13.80 -4.62
CA PHE A 536 0.94 -14.94 -4.57
C PHE A 536 0.90 -15.52 -3.17
N MET A 537 0.65 -16.80 -3.05
CA MET A 537 0.39 -17.44 -1.76
C MET A 537 1.27 -18.66 -1.59
N ALA A 538 1.84 -18.82 -0.40
CA ALA A 538 2.43 -20.06 0.03
C ALA A 538 1.33 -21.07 0.37
N TRP A 539 1.47 -22.28 -0.16
CA TRP A 539 0.57 -23.38 0.14
C TRP A 539 1.38 -24.58 0.58
N TYR A 540 1.19 -25.00 1.83
CA TYR A 540 1.91 -26.12 2.42
C TYR A 540 1.85 -27.34 1.52
N THR A 541 3.03 -27.89 1.20
CA THR A 541 3.24 -29.04 0.28
C THR A 541 2.72 -28.88 -1.16
N GLN A 542 2.02 -27.78 -1.47
CA GLN A 542 1.46 -27.45 -2.79
C GLN A 542 2.10 -26.21 -3.42
N GLY A 543 3.21 -25.74 -2.86
CA GLY A 543 4.08 -24.71 -3.42
C GLY A 543 3.42 -23.34 -3.51
N THR A 544 3.92 -22.52 -4.44
CA THR A 544 3.38 -21.19 -4.70
C THR A 544 2.11 -21.29 -5.53
N ARG A 545 1.07 -20.57 -5.10
CA ARG A 545 -0.20 -20.41 -5.82
C ARG A 545 -0.37 -18.96 -6.23
N VAL A 546 -0.94 -18.76 -7.42
CA VAL A 546 -1.31 -17.45 -7.93
C VAL A 546 -2.79 -17.44 -8.18
N VAL A 547 -3.48 -16.56 -7.48
CA VAL A 547 -4.93 -16.43 -7.53
C VAL A 547 -5.24 -14.96 -7.82
N ASP A 548 -6.03 -14.72 -8.84
CA ASP A 548 -6.58 -13.41 -9.10
C ASP A 548 -7.96 -13.31 -8.46
N TYR A 549 -8.44 -12.09 -8.28
CA TYR A 549 -9.80 -11.86 -7.80
C TYR A 549 -10.52 -10.77 -8.58
N ILE A 550 -11.83 -10.93 -8.71
CA ILE A 550 -12.70 -9.97 -9.38
C ILE A 550 -13.68 -9.45 -8.34
N GLU A 551 -13.62 -8.15 -8.08
CA GLU A 551 -14.60 -7.47 -7.25
C GLU A 551 -15.64 -6.82 -8.15
N TYR A 552 -16.87 -7.33 -8.12
CA TYR A 552 -17.94 -6.79 -8.93
C TYR A 552 -18.52 -5.52 -8.31
N PRO A 553 -19.05 -4.63 -9.15
CA PRO A 553 -19.75 -3.43 -8.68
C PRO A 553 -20.90 -3.67 -7.70
N ASP A 554 -21.62 -4.79 -7.83
CA ASP A 554 -22.75 -5.14 -6.96
C ASP A 554 -22.32 -5.72 -5.61
N GLY A 555 -21.02 -5.71 -5.32
CA GLY A 555 -20.42 -6.27 -4.10
C GLY A 555 -20.20 -7.77 -4.17
N THR A 556 -20.41 -8.42 -5.32
CA THR A 556 -20.03 -9.83 -5.48
C THR A 556 -18.52 -9.98 -5.73
N PHE A 557 -17.98 -11.17 -5.50
CA PHE A 557 -16.54 -11.47 -5.53
C PHE A 557 -16.30 -12.83 -6.18
N GLU A 558 -15.38 -12.93 -7.14
CA GLU A 558 -14.99 -14.19 -7.78
C GLU A 558 -13.48 -14.41 -7.69
N TRP A 559 -13.08 -15.64 -7.36
CA TRP A 559 -11.69 -16.09 -7.35
C TRP A 559 -11.32 -16.76 -8.67
N VAL A 560 -10.12 -16.50 -9.18
CA VAL A 560 -9.60 -17.08 -10.43
C VAL A 560 -8.22 -17.69 -10.19
N GLU A 561 -8.10 -19.02 -10.23
CA GLU A 561 -6.78 -19.67 -10.17
C GLU A 561 -6.00 -19.42 -11.46
N THR A 562 -4.90 -18.69 -11.34
CA THR A 562 -4.08 -18.26 -12.48
C THR A 562 -2.94 -19.23 -12.72
N GLY A 563 -2.27 -19.67 -11.66
CA GLY A 563 -1.09 -20.52 -11.78
C GLY A 563 -0.62 -21.13 -10.49
N TYR A 564 0.29 -22.09 -10.62
CA TYR A 564 0.95 -22.70 -9.49
C TYR A 564 2.35 -23.22 -9.85
N PHE A 565 3.21 -23.27 -8.84
CA PHE A 565 4.57 -23.76 -8.92
C PHE A 565 4.95 -24.55 -7.68
N ILE A 566 5.25 -25.84 -7.86
CA ILE A 566 5.45 -26.79 -6.78
C ILE A 566 6.80 -27.46 -6.94
N GLN A 567 7.77 -27.04 -6.12
CA GLN A 567 9.10 -27.66 -6.13
C GLN A 567 9.07 -29.09 -5.56
N PRO A 568 9.97 -29.98 -5.99
CA PRO A 568 10.07 -31.32 -5.41
C PRO A 568 10.46 -31.22 -3.93
N SER A 569 9.74 -31.97 -3.08
CA SER A 569 10.00 -31.98 -1.62
C SER A 569 9.84 -30.60 -0.96
N THR A 570 8.99 -29.74 -1.53
CA THR A 570 8.63 -28.44 -0.93
C THR A 570 7.67 -28.61 0.23
N ASP A 571 7.92 -27.85 1.27
CA ASP A 571 6.98 -27.59 2.34
C ASP A 571 6.94 -26.08 2.53
N GLN A 572 6.29 -25.42 1.57
CA GLN A 572 6.45 -24.00 1.36
C GLN A 572 5.75 -23.21 2.47
N TRP A 573 6.52 -22.40 3.16
CA TRP A 573 6.08 -21.56 4.27
C TRP A 573 5.71 -20.16 3.76
N VAL A 574 6.56 -19.52 2.97
CA VAL A 574 6.32 -18.18 2.42
C VAL A 574 6.60 -18.13 0.91
N SER A 575 5.89 -17.26 0.21
CA SER A 575 6.11 -16.95 -1.20
C SER A 575 5.77 -15.49 -1.48
N ALA A 576 6.78 -14.69 -1.83
CA ALA A 576 6.60 -13.26 -2.02
C ALA A 576 7.33 -12.77 -3.27
N ILE A 577 6.81 -11.70 -3.87
CA ILE A 577 7.33 -11.08 -5.10
C ILE A 577 8.14 -9.84 -4.73
N PHE A 578 9.34 -9.70 -5.30
CA PHE A 578 10.18 -8.52 -5.09
C PHE A 578 10.31 -7.64 -6.34
N ASP A 579 9.92 -8.15 -7.52
CA ASP A 579 9.96 -7.39 -8.76
C ASP A 579 8.83 -7.78 -9.71
N VAL A 580 8.28 -6.77 -10.40
CA VAL A 580 7.18 -6.89 -11.35
C VAL A 580 7.50 -6.07 -12.60
N ILE A 581 7.54 -6.73 -13.75
CA ILE A 581 7.86 -6.12 -15.03
C ILE A 581 6.61 -6.15 -15.93
N ASP A 582 6.09 -4.99 -16.31
CA ASP A 582 5.13 -4.86 -17.41
C ASP A 582 5.87 -5.09 -18.75
N ASN A 583 5.52 -6.16 -19.45
CA ASN A 583 6.17 -6.52 -20.72
C ASN A 583 5.65 -5.67 -21.91
N GLY A 584 4.63 -4.84 -21.72
CA GLY A 584 4.03 -3.98 -22.74
C GLY A 584 3.18 -4.72 -23.78
N ASP A 585 2.96 -6.02 -23.60
CA ASP A 585 2.15 -6.88 -24.47
C ASP A 585 0.90 -7.45 -23.79
N GLY A 586 0.54 -6.90 -22.62
CA GLY A 586 -0.59 -7.36 -21.80
C GLY A 586 -0.23 -8.50 -20.85
N THR A 587 1.07 -8.82 -20.71
CA THR A 587 1.58 -9.76 -19.72
C THR A 587 2.52 -9.06 -18.74
N PHE A 588 2.63 -9.64 -17.55
CA PHE A 588 3.53 -9.20 -16.49
C PHE A 588 4.46 -10.34 -16.12
N THR A 589 5.74 -10.02 -15.90
CA THR A 589 6.72 -10.96 -15.35
C THR A 589 6.91 -10.66 -13.88
N TYR A 590 6.69 -11.65 -13.03
CA TYR A 590 6.83 -11.58 -11.57
C TYR A 590 8.08 -12.36 -11.18
N ILE A 591 8.90 -11.78 -10.33
CA ILE A 591 10.11 -12.40 -9.80
C ILE A 591 9.98 -12.47 -8.29
N GLY A 592 10.08 -13.67 -7.73
CA GLY A 592 9.79 -13.93 -6.34
C GLY A 592 10.73 -14.92 -5.68
N VAL A 593 10.61 -14.97 -4.36
CA VAL A 593 11.35 -15.89 -3.48
C VAL A 593 10.34 -16.75 -2.72
N SER A 594 10.61 -18.05 -2.70
CA SER A 594 9.88 -19.04 -1.93
C SER A 594 10.79 -19.68 -0.88
N ALA A 595 10.30 -19.89 0.34
CA ALA A 595 11.06 -20.56 1.39
C ALA A 595 10.33 -21.81 1.94
N ASP A 596 11.10 -22.86 2.21
CA ASP A 596 10.61 -24.13 2.79
C ASP A 596 10.84 -24.20 4.32
N THR A 597 9.95 -24.89 5.04
CA THR A 597 10.06 -25.18 6.49
C THR A 597 10.64 -26.58 6.82
N LEU A 598 10.50 -27.03 8.07
CA LEU A 598 11.07 -28.22 8.73
C LEU A 598 10.95 -29.56 7.99
N ALA A 599 9.86 -29.78 7.24
CA ALA A 599 9.70 -30.99 6.44
C ALA A 599 10.24 -30.85 5.00
N GLY A 600 10.63 -29.63 4.61
CA GLY A 600 11.16 -29.26 3.31
C GLY A 600 12.69 -29.30 3.23
N ARG A 601 13.26 -28.55 2.27
CA ARG A 601 14.68 -28.66 1.90
C ARG A 601 15.64 -27.82 2.76
N GLY A 602 15.15 -26.89 3.57
CA GLY A 602 16.00 -25.88 4.23
C GLY A 602 16.70 -24.98 3.21
N SER A 603 15.95 -24.57 2.18
CA SER A 603 16.43 -23.73 1.09
C SER A 603 15.39 -22.69 0.71
N ILE A 604 15.84 -21.57 0.16
CA ILE A 604 14.99 -20.64 -0.60
C ILE A 604 15.14 -20.93 -2.10
N ASP A 605 14.09 -20.75 -2.87
CA ASP A 605 14.16 -20.72 -4.34
C ASP A 605 13.76 -19.35 -4.85
N VAL A 606 14.49 -18.88 -5.86
CA VAL A 606 14.13 -17.70 -6.61
C VAL A 606 13.56 -18.15 -7.94
N TYR A 607 12.39 -17.64 -8.29
CA TYR A 607 11.66 -18.01 -9.48
C TYR A 607 11.19 -16.77 -10.22
N GLN A 608 10.89 -16.94 -11.51
CA GLN A 608 10.10 -15.98 -12.25
C GLN A 608 8.95 -16.68 -12.98
N VAL A 609 7.88 -15.92 -13.22
CA VAL A 609 6.74 -16.36 -14.01
C VAL A 609 6.19 -15.20 -14.82
N THR A 610 5.93 -15.44 -16.10
CA THR A 610 5.17 -14.49 -16.94
C THR A 610 3.71 -14.94 -16.98
N LEU A 611 2.82 -14.08 -16.53
CA LEU A 611 1.38 -14.29 -16.44
C LEU A 611 0.65 -13.22 -17.28
N PRO A 612 -0.57 -13.49 -17.77
CA PRO A 612 -1.40 -12.42 -18.29
C PRO A 612 -1.67 -11.37 -17.21
N ALA A 613 -2.14 -10.20 -17.63
CA ALA A 613 -2.73 -9.21 -16.73
C ALA A 613 -3.70 -9.90 -15.73
N PRO A 614 -3.74 -9.45 -14.47
CA PRO A 614 -4.68 -9.96 -13.48
C PRO A 614 -6.10 -10.00 -14.03
N ALA A 615 -6.84 -11.05 -13.67
CA ALA A 615 -8.26 -11.15 -13.98
C ALA A 615 -8.99 -9.95 -13.34
N GLN A 616 -9.29 -8.96 -14.16
CA GLN A 616 -10.30 -7.96 -13.89
C GLN A 616 -11.54 -8.33 -14.71
N MET A 617 -12.69 -7.70 -14.47
CA MET A 617 -13.86 -7.90 -15.34
C MET A 617 -13.40 -7.83 -16.80
N GLY A 618 -13.57 -8.97 -17.50
CA GLY A 618 -12.88 -9.23 -18.75
C GLY A 618 -13.02 -8.09 -19.73
N ASP A 619 -11.95 -7.79 -20.48
CA ASP A 619 -11.90 -6.86 -21.62
C ASP A 619 -13.27 -6.20 -21.89
N GLN A 620 -13.45 -4.97 -21.37
CA GLN A 620 -14.61 -4.05 -21.50
C GLN A 620 -15.53 -3.81 -20.28
N VAL A 621 -15.07 -3.95 -19.03
CA VAL A 621 -15.59 -3.05 -17.98
C VAL A 621 -14.59 -1.94 -17.75
N PRO A 622 -14.99 -0.68 -17.95
CA PRO A 622 -14.06 0.40 -17.74
C PRO A 622 -13.62 0.38 -16.26
N PHE A 623 -12.41 0.85 -16.05
CA PHE A 623 -11.72 0.90 -14.77
C PHE A 623 -12.37 1.86 -13.76
N ASP A 624 -12.58 1.42 -12.51
CA ASP A 624 -12.99 2.29 -11.40
C ASP A 624 -11.80 3.17 -10.96
N PRO A 625 -11.85 4.49 -11.16
CA PRO A 625 -10.79 5.38 -10.74
C PRO A 625 -10.78 5.56 -9.25
N ASP A 626 -9.66 5.18 -8.67
CA ASP A 626 -9.17 5.74 -7.43
C ASP A 626 -9.30 7.28 -7.50
N PHE A 627 -10.26 7.81 -6.75
CA PHE A 627 -10.51 9.24 -6.60
C PHE A 627 -9.54 9.81 -5.57
N ALA A 628 -8.24 9.70 -5.85
CA ALA A 628 -7.20 10.24 -5.00
C ALA A 628 -7.39 11.75 -4.82
N ARG A 629 -7.63 12.16 -3.58
CA ARG A 629 -7.92 13.55 -3.24
C ARG A 629 -6.64 14.34 -3.02
N ILE A 630 -6.59 15.53 -3.59
CA ILE A 630 -5.54 16.53 -3.35
C ILE A 630 -6.19 17.73 -2.65
N SER A 631 -5.93 17.88 -1.35
CA SER A 631 -6.42 18.98 -0.53
C SER A 631 -5.43 19.32 0.58
N GLY A 632 -5.30 20.60 0.93
CA GLY A 632 -4.57 21.07 2.11
C GLY A 632 -5.44 21.96 3.00
N ASP A 633 -4.87 22.47 4.09
CA ASP A 633 -5.56 23.43 4.98
C ASP A 633 -5.75 24.79 4.26
N GLY A 634 -6.86 24.88 3.53
CA GLY A 634 -7.20 26.03 2.71
C GLY A 634 -6.58 26.04 1.31
N TYR A 635 -6.98 27.02 0.51
CA TYR A 635 -6.70 27.09 -0.93
C TYR A 635 -5.22 27.19 -1.27
N THR A 636 -4.44 27.90 -0.45
CA THR A 636 -2.99 28.05 -0.70
C THR A 636 -2.26 26.73 -0.48
N ALA A 637 -2.61 25.98 0.57
CA ALA A 637 -2.05 24.66 0.82
C ALA A 637 -2.50 23.64 -0.25
N THR A 638 -3.77 23.69 -0.69
CA THR A 638 -4.24 22.86 -1.81
C THR A 638 -3.47 23.16 -3.09
N ALA A 639 -3.24 24.44 -3.44
CA ALA A 639 -2.45 24.80 -4.62
C ALA A 639 -1.00 24.29 -4.54
N ALA A 640 -0.38 24.34 -3.36
CA ALA A 640 0.94 23.77 -3.12
C ALA A 640 0.97 22.23 -3.21
N ARG A 641 -0.07 21.53 -2.75
CA ARG A 641 -0.17 20.07 -2.91
C ARG A 641 -0.38 19.68 -4.37
N VAL A 642 -1.20 20.43 -5.11
CA VAL A 642 -1.39 20.23 -6.56
C VAL A 642 -0.08 20.36 -7.33
N SER A 643 0.82 21.29 -6.96
CA SER A 643 2.11 21.43 -7.66
C SER A 643 3.09 20.28 -7.44
N ARG A 644 2.88 19.43 -6.42
CA ARG A 644 3.72 18.24 -6.18
C ARG A 644 3.61 17.21 -7.31
N GLU A 645 2.50 17.21 -8.05
CA GLU A 645 2.28 16.36 -9.23
C GLU A 645 3.20 16.70 -10.43
N LEU A 646 3.96 17.80 -10.35
CA LEU A 646 5.02 18.17 -11.31
C LEU A 646 6.43 17.75 -10.87
N GLY A 647 6.63 17.37 -9.60
CA GLY A 647 7.94 17.08 -9.01
C GLY A 647 8.78 18.35 -8.75
N SER A 648 9.18 19.06 -9.81
CA SER A 648 10.00 20.29 -9.77
C SER A 648 9.56 21.30 -10.82
N ALA A 649 9.83 22.59 -10.62
CA ALA A 649 9.57 23.62 -11.62
C ALA A 649 10.56 24.79 -11.54
N ASP A 650 11.16 25.17 -12.68
CA ASP A 650 12.10 26.30 -12.76
C ASP A 650 11.42 27.65 -12.50
N THR A 651 10.13 27.73 -12.83
CA THR A 651 9.29 28.92 -12.71
C THR A 651 8.05 28.61 -11.89
N VAL A 652 7.58 29.58 -11.10
CA VAL A 652 6.25 29.58 -10.49
C VAL A 652 5.42 30.75 -10.98
N VAL A 653 4.11 30.58 -11.14
CA VAL A 653 3.19 31.69 -11.38
C VAL A 653 2.47 32.00 -10.06
N ILE A 654 2.49 33.27 -9.66
CA ILE A 654 1.93 33.73 -8.38
C ILE A 654 0.70 34.59 -8.65
N GLY A 655 -0.43 34.16 -8.08
CA GLY A 655 -1.71 34.86 -8.11
C GLY A 655 -2.17 35.27 -6.73
N ARG A 656 -3.11 36.22 -6.65
CA ARG A 656 -3.78 36.55 -5.38
C ARG A 656 -4.81 35.49 -5.00
N ASP A 657 -4.98 35.26 -3.72
CA ASP A 657 -5.87 34.24 -3.15
C ASP A 657 -7.35 34.66 -3.02
N ASP A 658 -7.69 35.94 -3.12
CA ASP A 658 -9.05 36.42 -2.83
C ASP A 658 -9.85 36.89 -4.06
N VAL A 659 -9.20 37.03 -5.23
CA VAL A 659 -9.85 37.46 -6.48
C VAL A 659 -9.27 36.75 -7.71
N TYR A 660 -10.08 35.93 -8.37
CA TYR A 660 -9.71 35.11 -9.53
C TYR A 660 -9.28 35.87 -10.80
N ALA A 661 -9.62 37.15 -10.95
CA ALA A 661 -9.71 37.83 -12.25
C ALA A 661 -8.41 37.78 -13.09
N ASP A 662 -7.26 38.02 -12.47
CA ASP A 662 -5.95 37.97 -13.14
C ASP A 662 -5.42 36.52 -13.24
N ASN A 663 -5.86 35.63 -12.34
CA ASN A 663 -5.48 34.22 -12.29
C ASN A 663 -6.11 33.40 -13.43
N LEU A 664 -7.29 33.81 -13.95
CA LEU A 664 -7.96 33.11 -15.07
C LEU A 664 -7.05 32.91 -16.28
N THR A 665 -6.25 33.93 -16.62
CA THR A 665 -5.23 33.82 -17.68
C THR A 665 -3.85 33.41 -17.15
N GLY A 666 -3.66 33.51 -15.83
CA GLY A 666 -2.45 33.05 -15.14
C GLY A 666 -2.25 31.54 -15.23
N GLY A 667 -3.33 30.74 -15.16
CA GLY A 667 -3.23 29.29 -15.35
C GLY A 667 -2.69 28.90 -16.74
N VAL A 668 -3.07 29.64 -17.79
CA VAL A 668 -2.54 29.37 -19.15
C VAL A 668 -1.07 29.81 -19.28
N VAL A 669 -0.69 30.90 -18.61
CA VAL A 669 0.74 31.29 -18.51
C VAL A 669 1.52 30.21 -17.76
N ALA A 670 0.99 29.70 -16.66
CA ALA A 670 1.62 28.65 -15.86
C ALA A 670 1.85 27.38 -16.68
N ALA A 671 0.83 26.91 -17.41
CA ALA A 671 0.95 25.77 -18.33
C ALA A 671 2.01 25.99 -19.43
N MET A 672 2.11 27.21 -19.98
CA MET A 672 3.09 27.53 -21.03
C MET A 672 4.54 27.56 -20.53
N GLU A 673 4.73 27.82 -19.23
CA GLU A 673 6.05 27.90 -18.59
C GLU A 673 6.43 26.60 -17.86
N ASP A 674 5.64 25.52 -18.05
CA ASP A 674 5.76 24.26 -17.29
C ASP A 674 5.79 24.50 -15.76
N ALA A 675 4.94 25.42 -15.30
CA ALA A 675 4.93 25.97 -13.95
C ALA A 675 3.57 25.75 -13.25
N PRO A 676 3.55 25.61 -11.91
CA PRO A 676 2.31 25.65 -11.14
C PRO A 676 1.81 27.09 -10.95
N LEU A 677 0.51 27.22 -10.66
CA LEU A 677 -0.12 28.45 -10.18
C LEU A 677 -0.27 28.37 -8.66
N LEU A 678 0.47 29.19 -7.92
CA LEU A 678 0.42 29.27 -6.46
C LEU A 678 -0.25 30.57 -6.00
N TYR A 679 -0.77 30.56 -4.77
CA TYR A 679 -1.56 31.66 -4.21
C TYR A 679 -0.85 32.43 -3.11
N THR A 680 -1.19 33.71 -2.99
CA THR A 680 -0.69 34.57 -1.93
C THR A 680 -1.70 35.65 -1.57
N ALA A 681 -1.63 36.14 -0.34
CA ALA A 681 -2.34 37.36 0.03
C ALA A 681 -1.81 38.57 -0.77
N THR A 682 -2.60 39.65 -0.80
CA THR A 682 -2.23 40.87 -1.57
C THR A 682 -0.89 41.48 -1.13
N ASP A 683 -0.59 41.48 0.16
CA ASP A 683 0.50 42.26 0.76
C ASP A 683 1.60 41.43 1.46
N SER A 684 1.48 40.11 1.50
CA SER A 684 2.47 39.21 2.12
C SER A 684 2.54 37.90 1.36
N LEU A 685 3.76 37.34 1.18
CA LEU A 685 3.92 36.00 0.62
C LEU A 685 3.40 34.96 1.62
N SER A 686 2.55 34.03 1.17
CA SER A 686 2.08 32.94 2.04
C SER A 686 3.24 32.01 2.43
N PRO A 687 3.36 31.59 3.71
CA PRO A 687 4.38 30.63 4.12
C PRO A 687 4.37 29.33 3.31
N GLU A 688 3.18 28.82 2.98
CA GLU A 688 2.98 27.59 2.22
C GLU A 688 3.49 27.74 0.78
N THR A 689 3.22 28.89 0.17
CA THR A 689 3.74 29.22 -1.17
C THR A 689 5.25 29.43 -1.14
N ALA A 690 5.79 30.05 -0.09
CA ALA A 690 7.24 30.20 0.06
C ALA A 690 7.94 28.83 0.21
N ALA A 691 7.41 27.96 1.05
CA ALA A 691 7.92 26.60 1.22
C ALA A 691 7.84 25.80 -0.08
N GLU A 692 6.73 25.89 -0.81
CA GLU A 692 6.57 25.17 -2.07
C GLU A 692 7.50 25.69 -3.17
N ILE A 693 7.76 27.01 -3.22
CA ILE A 693 8.77 27.60 -4.11
C ILE A 693 10.15 26.99 -3.86
N GLU A 694 10.53 26.84 -2.60
CA GLU A 694 11.81 26.22 -2.21
C GLU A 694 11.84 24.74 -2.58
N ARG A 695 10.76 24.00 -2.28
CA ARG A 695 10.64 22.56 -2.62
C ARG A 695 10.73 22.31 -4.13
N LEU A 696 10.07 23.15 -4.93
CA LEU A 696 10.11 23.07 -6.40
C LEU A 696 11.48 23.39 -6.99
N GLY A 697 12.38 24.01 -6.21
CA GLY A 697 13.67 24.51 -6.68
C GLY A 697 13.54 25.71 -7.62
N ALA A 698 12.44 26.48 -7.52
CA ALA A 698 12.13 27.51 -8.49
C ALA A 698 13.11 28.68 -8.43
N THR A 699 13.53 29.15 -9.61
CA THR A 699 14.49 30.26 -9.75
C THR A 699 13.85 31.51 -10.33
N SER A 700 12.61 31.41 -10.83
CA SER A 700 11.86 32.51 -11.42
C SER A 700 10.42 32.53 -10.91
N ALA A 701 9.85 33.73 -10.75
CA ALA A 701 8.45 33.91 -10.37
C ALA A 701 7.76 34.92 -11.29
N ILE A 702 6.62 34.54 -11.88
CA ILE A 702 5.78 35.41 -12.69
C ILE A 702 4.57 35.80 -11.85
N VAL A 703 4.46 37.09 -11.51
CA VAL A 703 3.36 37.60 -10.69
C VAL A 703 2.24 38.14 -11.57
N MET A 704 1.04 37.63 -11.37
CA MET A 704 -0.16 38.03 -12.09
C MET A 704 -0.84 39.22 -11.41
N GLY A 705 -1.22 40.21 -12.22
CA GLY A 705 -1.97 41.38 -11.75
C GLY A 705 -1.09 42.52 -11.24
N GLY A 706 -1.71 43.70 -11.12
CA GLY A 706 -1.04 44.94 -10.69
C GLY A 706 -0.69 44.93 -9.20
N THR A 707 -0.12 46.04 -8.71
CA THR A 707 0.28 46.18 -7.29
C THR A 707 -0.90 46.18 -6.31
N ALA A 708 -2.12 46.41 -6.79
CA ALA A 708 -3.34 46.26 -6.01
C ALA A 708 -3.84 44.79 -5.93
N ALA A 709 -3.28 43.92 -6.75
CA ALA A 709 -3.55 42.48 -6.74
C ALA A 709 -2.50 41.75 -5.91
N VAL A 710 -1.23 41.93 -6.27
CA VAL A 710 -0.08 41.42 -5.52
C VAL A 710 0.91 42.57 -5.40
N SER A 711 1.15 43.03 -4.17
CA SER A 711 1.94 44.23 -3.86
C SER A 711 3.39 44.09 -4.28
N ASP A 712 4.13 45.20 -4.26
CA ASP A 712 5.58 45.16 -4.49
C ASP A 712 6.36 44.56 -3.31
N ASP A 713 5.73 44.43 -2.13
CA ASP A 713 6.32 43.80 -0.95
C ASP A 713 6.47 42.29 -1.18
N VAL A 714 5.44 41.63 -1.72
CA VAL A 714 5.51 40.20 -2.13
C VAL A 714 6.63 39.99 -3.18
N LEU A 715 6.80 40.90 -4.15
CA LEU A 715 7.90 40.81 -5.11
C LEU A 715 9.26 41.00 -4.44
N ALA A 716 9.35 41.78 -3.37
CA ALA A 716 10.57 41.94 -2.60
C ALA A 716 10.88 40.68 -1.78
N GLU A 717 9.87 40.01 -1.23
CA GLU A 717 9.99 38.72 -0.55
C GLU A 717 10.49 37.64 -1.51
N LEU A 718 9.85 37.47 -2.68
CA LEU A 718 10.28 36.54 -3.73
C LEU A 718 11.74 36.77 -4.19
N ARG A 719 12.16 38.03 -4.34
CA ARG A 719 13.57 38.35 -4.67
C ARG A 719 14.53 38.04 -3.54
N THR A 720 14.08 38.16 -2.29
CA THR A 720 14.90 37.83 -1.11
C THR A 720 15.16 36.34 -1.03
N MET A 721 14.21 35.52 -1.48
CA MET A 721 14.37 34.07 -1.68
C MET A 721 15.29 33.73 -2.88
N GLY A 722 15.75 34.73 -3.65
CA GLY A 722 16.68 34.53 -4.76
C GLY A 722 16.04 34.40 -6.14
N LEU A 723 14.73 34.59 -6.26
CA LEU A 723 14.02 34.44 -7.53
C LEU A 723 14.16 35.66 -8.44
N THR A 724 14.22 35.39 -9.75
CA THR A 724 14.00 36.41 -10.78
C THR A 724 12.51 36.65 -10.93
N THR A 725 12.05 37.85 -10.59
CA THR A 725 10.61 38.18 -10.64
C THR A 725 10.23 38.93 -11.91
N GLU A 726 9.17 38.48 -12.58
CA GLU A 726 8.45 39.21 -13.64
C GLU A 726 7.02 39.53 -13.18
N ARG A 727 6.40 40.57 -13.73
CA ARG A 727 5.00 40.90 -13.48
C ARG A 727 4.24 41.05 -14.80
N ILE A 728 3.13 40.32 -14.95
CA ILE A 728 2.18 40.48 -16.05
C ILE A 728 0.95 41.21 -15.51
N ALA A 729 0.80 42.49 -15.86
CA ALA A 729 -0.27 43.34 -15.32
C ALA A 729 -0.74 44.40 -16.31
N GLY A 730 -2.05 44.46 -16.54
CA GLY A 730 -2.69 45.54 -17.28
C GLY A 730 -3.36 46.57 -16.37
N SER A 731 -3.97 47.60 -16.97
CA SER A 731 -4.78 48.59 -16.24
C SER A 731 -6.10 48.04 -15.71
N ASN A 732 -6.51 46.87 -16.19
CA ASN A 732 -7.71 46.13 -15.82
C ASN A 732 -7.51 44.65 -16.20
N ARG A 733 -8.42 43.76 -15.81
CA ARG A 733 -8.33 42.31 -16.10
C ARG A 733 -8.25 41.97 -17.59
N PHE A 734 -8.90 42.74 -18.47
CA PHE A 734 -8.85 42.53 -19.92
C PHE A 734 -7.47 42.89 -20.49
N ALA A 735 -6.85 43.95 -19.96
CA ALA A 735 -5.49 44.33 -20.29
C ALA A 735 -4.45 43.32 -19.74
N THR A 736 -4.66 42.77 -18.54
CA THR A 736 -3.83 41.65 -18.03
C THR A 736 -3.96 40.44 -18.94
N ALA A 737 -5.19 40.05 -19.30
CA ALA A 737 -5.47 38.95 -20.22
C ALA A 737 -4.84 39.16 -21.60
N GLN A 738 -4.85 40.38 -22.13
CA GLN A 738 -4.17 40.73 -23.39
C GLN A 738 -2.65 40.47 -23.29
N LEU A 739 -2.00 40.85 -22.19
CA LEU A 739 -0.57 40.66 -22.00
C LEU A 739 -0.22 39.18 -21.80
N ALA A 740 -1.00 38.45 -21.01
CA ALA A 740 -0.88 37.01 -20.84
C ALA A 740 -1.03 36.27 -22.18
N ALA A 741 -2.05 36.61 -22.97
CA ALA A 741 -2.29 36.03 -24.29
C ALA A 741 -1.14 36.30 -25.26
N ASN A 742 -0.53 37.49 -25.23
CA ASN A 742 0.65 37.79 -26.04
C ASN A 742 1.89 36.99 -25.63
N ARG A 743 2.00 36.59 -24.36
CA ARG A 743 3.07 35.74 -23.84
C ARG A 743 2.89 34.30 -24.30
N VAL A 744 1.68 33.76 -24.13
CA VAL A 744 1.31 32.38 -24.50
C VAL A 744 1.32 32.17 -26.01
N GLY A 745 0.62 33.02 -26.75
CA GLY A 745 0.46 32.89 -28.20
C GLY A 745 -0.80 32.11 -28.61
N SER A 746 -0.76 31.55 -29.82
CA SER A 746 -1.83 30.74 -30.40
C SER A 746 -1.21 29.64 -31.26
N THR A 747 -0.54 28.69 -30.62
CA THR A 747 0.30 27.67 -31.27
C THR A 747 -0.46 26.88 -32.33
N THR A 748 -1.75 26.61 -32.11
CA THR A 748 -2.58 25.86 -33.06
C THR A 748 -3.41 26.75 -33.99
N GLY A 749 -3.28 28.07 -33.86
CA GLY A 749 -4.10 29.05 -34.57
C GLY A 749 -5.48 29.26 -33.95
N THR A 750 -5.68 28.85 -32.69
CA THR A 750 -6.92 29.01 -31.94
C THR A 750 -6.71 30.00 -30.80
N VAL A 751 -7.74 30.79 -30.50
CA VAL A 751 -7.82 31.60 -29.28
C VAL A 751 -9.17 31.38 -28.62
N TYR A 752 -9.18 31.12 -27.32
CA TYR A 752 -10.38 30.93 -26.52
C TYR A 752 -10.84 32.27 -25.96
N VAL A 753 -12.14 32.55 -25.96
CA VAL A 753 -12.74 33.77 -25.40
C VAL A 753 -13.87 33.39 -24.46
N ALA A 754 -13.81 33.87 -23.21
CA ALA A 754 -14.81 33.58 -22.19
C ALA A 754 -15.16 34.84 -21.36
N GLU A 755 -16.29 34.80 -20.65
CA GLU A 755 -16.66 35.90 -19.73
C GLU A 755 -15.67 35.97 -18.58
N GLY A 756 -15.02 37.12 -18.39
CA GLY A 756 -14.07 37.34 -17.29
C GLY A 756 -14.49 38.40 -16.29
N GLU A 757 -15.68 38.99 -16.44
CA GLU A 757 -16.20 40.06 -15.57
C GLU A 757 -17.71 39.91 -15.38
N HIS A 758 -18.12 39.54 -14.17
CA HIS A 758 -19.52 39.53 -13.78
C HIS A 758 -19.73 40.17 -12.40
N ALA A 759 -20.92 40.73 -12.15
CA ALA A 759 -21.25 41.38 -10.88
C ALA A 759 -21.43 40.40 -9.73
N GLU A 760 -21.90 39.19 -10.03
CA GLU A 760 -21.91 38.04 -9.13
C GLU A 760 -20.56 37.31 -9.24
N ALA A 761 -19.84 37.20 -8.12
CA ALA A 761 -18.49 36.62 -8.08
C ALA A 761 -18.43 35.22 -8.71
N LEU A 762 -19.46 34.40 -8.49
CA LEU A 762 -19.48 33.00 -8.89
C LEU A 762 -19.81 32.72 -10.38
N ARG A 763 -19.97 33.74 -11.24
CA ARG A 763 -20.33 33.54 -12.66
C ARG A 763 -19.21 33.76 -13.66
N GLY A 764 -18.29 34.68 -13.39
CA GLY A 764 -17.29 35.13 -14.36
C GLY A 764 -16.01 34.29 -14.41
N PHE A 765 -15.99 33.11 -13.80
CA PHE A 765 -14.81 32.25 -13.68
C PHE A 765 -14.97 30.85 -14.29
N PRO A 766 -16.13 30.15 -14.25
CA PRO A 766 -16.16 28.73 -14.61
C PRO A 766 -15.76 28.45 -16.06
N ASP A 767 -16.30 29.22 -17.01
CA ASP A 767 -16.03 29.03 -18.43
C ASP A 767 -14.56 29.31 -18.81
N PRO A 768 -13.91 30.40 -18.32
CA PRO A 768 -12.48 30.59 -18.51
C PRO A 768 -11.60 29.49 -17.89
N ILE A 769 -11.94 28.96 -16.70
CA ILE A 769 -11.16 27.91 -16.04
C ILE A 769 -11.24 26.60 -16.84
N ALA A 770 -12.44 26.19 -17.24
CA ALA A 770 -12.62 25.00 -18.08
C ALA A 770 -11.79 25.11 -19.36
N ALA A 771 -11.80 26.29 -20.01
CA ALA A 771 -10.99 26.57 -21.19
C ALA A 771 -9.47 26.54 -20.92
N ALA A 772 -9.02 26.88 -19.71
CA ALA A 772 -7.60 27.07 -19.41
C ALA A 772 -6.79 25.77 -19.52
N ALA A 773 -7.32 24.63 -19.06
CA ALA A 773 -6.64 23.34 -19.18
C ALA A 773 -6.44 22.95 -20.66
N GLN A 774 -7.50 23.09 -21.47
CA GLN A 774 -7.46 22.81 -22.90
C GLN A 774 -6.54 23.76 -23.67
N ALA A 775 -6.64 25.07 -23.39
CA ALA A 775 -5.85 26.09 -24.05
C ALA A 775 -4.36 25.97 -23.67
N GLY A 776 -4.06 25.75 -22.38
CA GLY A 776 -2.72 25.52 -21.86
C GLY A 776 -2.05 24.31 -22.52
N ARG A 777 -2.74 23.16 -22.59
CA ARG A 777 -2.22 21.93 -23.20
C ARG A 777 -1.80 22.14 -24.66
N ARG A 778 -2.49 23.04 -25.37
CA ARG A 778 -2.27 23.31 -26.78
C ARG A 778 -1.36 24.51 -27.05
N GLY A 779 -0.92 25.21 -26.00
CA GLY A 779 -0.18 26.47 -26.15
C GLY A 779 -0.99 27.56 -26.85
N ASP A 780 -2.30 27.62 -26.58
CA ASP A 780 -3.24 28.60 -27.10
C ASP A 780 -3.70 29.55 -25.99
N ALA A 781 -3.96 30.82 -26.32
CA ALA A 781 -4.36 31.81 -25.34
C ALA A 781 -5.85 31.77 -24.98
N VAL A 782 -6.16 32.12 -23.72
CA VAL A 782 -7.50 32.53 -23.25
C VAL A 782 -7.55 34.05 -23.14
N LEU A 783 -8.60 34.65 -23.70
CA LEU A 783 -8.92 36.07 -23.58
C LEU A 783 -10.27 36.26 -22.87
N LEU A 784 -10.40 37.39 -22.20
CA LEU A 784 -11.60 37.72 -21.42
C LEU A 784 -12.48 38.71 -22.18
N VAL A 785 -13.79 38.54 -22.06
CA VAL A 785 -14.82 39.50 -22.49
C VAL A 785 -15.80 39.80 -21.36
N ASN A 786 -16.70 40.74 -21.57
CA ASN A 786 -17.90 40.92 -20.76
C ASN A 786 -19.11 40.46 -21.59
N ARG A 787 -20.18 39.99 -20.95
CA ARG A 787 -21.39 39.49 -21.61
C ARG A 787 -21.82 40.29 -22.83
N ASP A 788 -21.97 41.60 -22.70
CA ASP A 788 -22.51 42.47 -23.74
C ASP A 788 -21.47 43.42 -24.35
N ARG A 789 -20.17 43.16 -24.11
CA ARG A 789 -19.07 44.02 -24.58
C ARG A 789 -17.84 43.20 -24.95
N LEU A 790 -17.37 43.38 -26.18
CA LEU A 790 -16.03 43.02 -26.63
C LEU A 790 -15.04 44.16 -26.26
N PRO A 791 -14.12 43.96 -25.29
CA PRO A 791 -13.14 44.98 -24.91
C PRO A 791 -12.14 45.29 -26.02
N GLU A 792 -11.63 46.53 -26.05
CA GLU A 792 -10.62 46.93 -27.04
C GLU A 792 -9.31 46.15 -26.86
N GLU A 793 -8.97 45.80 -25.62
CA GLU A 793 -7.81 44.97 -25.25
C GLU A 793 -7.89 43.57 -25.84
N THR A 794 -9.08 42.97 -25.83
CA THR A 794 -9.35 41.67 -26.45
C THR A 794 -9.21 41.75 -27.97
N VAL A 795 -9.74 42.80 -28.60
CA VAL A 795 -9.56 43.06 -30.04
C VAL A 795 -8.07 43.25 -30.38
N ALA A 796 -7.32 43.94 -29.53
CA ALA A 796 -5.89 44.15 -29.73
C ALA A 796 -5.11 42.82 -29.68
N ALA A 797 -5.38 41.96 -28.69
CA ALA A 797 -4.78 40.62 -28.63
C ALA A 797 -5.15 39.77 -29.86
N LEU A 798 -6.42 39.73 -30.26
CA LEU A 798 -6.86 38.97 -31.44
C LEU A 798 -6.14 39.43 -32.72
N ASN A 799 -5.94 40.74 -32.89
CA ASN A 799 -5.16 41.27 -34.02
C ASN A 799 -3.67 40.88 -33.93
N THR A 800 -3.08 40.91 -32.73
CA THR A 800 -1.67 40.52 -32.53
C THR A 800 -1.46 39.04 -32.80
N LEU A 801 -2.33 38.17 -32.28
CA LEU A 801 -2.22 36.71 -32.43
C LEU A 801 -2.67 36.24 -33.82
N SER A 802 -3.60 36.97 -34.45
CA SER A 802 -4.17 36.64 -35.76
C SER A 802 -4.63 35.16 -35.87
N PRO A 803 -5.48 34.67 -34.95
CA PRO A 803 -5.90 33.27 -34.95
C PRO A 803 -6.76 32.96 -36.18
N SER A 804 -6.71 31.70 -36.62
CA SER A 804 -7.61 31.17 -37.65
C SER A 804 -9.03 30.93 -37.16
N GLU A 805 -9.19 30.69 -35.85
CA GLU A 805 -10.48 30.48 -35.19
C GLU A 805 -10.49 31.10 -33.80
N VAL A 806 -11.61 31.71 -33.42
CA VAL A 806 -11.90 32.15 -32.05
C VAL A 806 -12.98 31.25 -31.46
N VAL A 807 -12.65 30.51 -30.41
CA VAL A 807 -13.60 29.65 -29.70
C VAL A 807 -14.21 30.41 -28.54
N VAL A 808 -15.50 30.72 -28.64
CA VAL A 808 -16.28 31.34 -27.56
C VAL A 808 -16.70 30.24 -26.58
N VAL A 809 -16.25 30.33 -25.34
CA VAL A 809 -16.59 29.38 -24.27
C VAL A 809 -17.64 30.01 -23.36
N GLY A 810 -18.74 29.29 -23.16
CA GLY A 810 -19.91 29.75 -22.40
C GLY A 810 -21.11 30.10 -23.27
N GLY A 811 -22.31 29.94 -22.69
CA GLY A 811 -23.58 30.23 -23.37
C GLY A 811 -23.83 31.73 -23.60
N THR A 812 -24.95 32.07 -24.25
CA THR A 812 -25.32 33.47 -24.52
C THR A 812 -25.65 34.31 -23.27
N ALA A 813 -25.82 33.65 -22.13
CA ALA A 813 -25.93 34.29 -20.83
C ALA A 813 -24.58 34.84 -20.32
N ALA A 814 -23.46 34.20 -20.69
CA ALA A 814 -22.10 34.59 -20.32
C ALA A 814 -21.44 35.42 -21.42
N VAL A 815 -21.57 35.02 -22.70
CA VAL A 815 -21.09 35.79 -23.85
C VAL A 815 -22.22 35.96 -24.86
N SER A 816 -22.85 37.13 -24.88
CA SER A 816 -24.04 37.39 -25.71
C SER A 816 -23.76 37.18 -27.20
N ALA A 817 -24.83 36.90 -27.96
CA ALA A 817 -24.75 36.85 -29.41
C ALA A 817 -24.27 38.17 -30.03
N ALA A 818 -24.48 39.31 -29.35
CA ALA A 818 -23.98 40.61 -29.81
C ALA A 818 -22.45 40.71 -29.65
N THR A 819 -21.90 40.20 -28.55
CA THR A 819 -20.45 40.15 -28.32
C THR A 819 -19.77 39.19 -29.30
N GLU A 820 -20.34 38.00 -29.53
CA GLU A 820 -19.84 37.08 -30.55
C GLU A 820 -19.90 37.70 -31.96
N GLN A 821 -21.01 38.35 -32.31
CA GLN A 821 -21.13 39.05 -33.58
C GLN A 821 -20.11 40.18 -33.72
N ALA A 822 -19.75 40.87 -32.63
CA ALA A 822 -18.70 41.88 -32.65
C ALA A 822 -17.31 41.29 -32.96
N ILE A 823 -17.03 40.05 -32.55
CA ILE A 823 -15.80 39.33 -32.91
C ILE A 823 -15.79 39.01 -34.41
N VAL A 824 -16.94 38.56 -34.96
CA VAL A 824 -17.11 38.30 -36.40
C VAL A 824 -16.97 39.58 -37.22
N ASP A 825 -17.58 40.68 -36.78
CA ASP A 825 -17.50 41.98 -37.42
C ASP A 825 -16.07 42.56 -37.39
N ALA A 826 -15.26 42.15 -36.40
CA ALA A 826 -13.82 42.45 -36.32
C ALA A 826 -12.97 41.59 -37.28
N GLY A 827 -13.55 40.63 -37.99
CA GLY A 827 -12.92 39.87 -39.06
C GLY A 827 -12.46 38.46 -38.67
N PHE A 828 -12.87 37.93 -37.53
CA PHE A 828 -12.49 36.60 -37.04
C PHE A 828 -13.61 35.58 -37.23
N THR A 829 -13.24 34.32 -37.45
CA THR A 829 -14.20 33.20 -37.48
C THR A 829 -14.48 32.75 -36.05
N THR A 830 -15.75 32.54 -35.69
CA THR A 830 -16.13 32.06 -34.36
C THR A 830 -16.74 30.67 -34.38
N ARG A 831 -16.48 29.91 -33.31
CA ARG A 831 -17.16 28.67 -32.92
C ARG A 831 -17.48 28.76 -31.43
N ARG A 832 -18.57 28.14 -30.97
CA ARG A 832 -18.98 28.21 -29.57
C ARG A 832 -18.97 26.83 -28.92
N LEU A 833 -18.44 26.75 -27.70
CA LEU A 833 -18.54 25.62 -26.78
C LEU A 833 -19.40 26.08 -25.59
N ALA A 834 -20.57 25.49 -25.40
CA ALA A 834 -21.51 25.94 -24.37
C ALA A 834 -22.54 24.87 -24.02
N GLY A 835 -22.71 24.61 -22.73
CA GLY A 835 -23.82 23.82 -22.20
C GLY A 835 -24.86 24.68 -21.48
N ASP A 836 -25.89 24.01 -20.96
CA ASP A 836 -26.98 24.66 -20.19
C ASP A 836 -26.53 25.15 -18.79
N SER A 837 -25.39 24.67 -18.32
CA SER A 837 -24.77 25.04 -17.04
C SER A 837 -23.25 25.22 -17.19
N ARG A 838 -22.58 25.65 -16.11
CA ARG A 838 -21.11 25.71 -16.05
C ARG A 838 -20.48 24.32 -16.23
N PHE A 839 -21.15 23.29 -15.74
CA PHE A 839 -20.73 21.90 -15.84
C PHE A 839 -20.94 21.39 -17.27
N GLY A 840 -22.07 21.72 -17.91
CA GLY A 840 -22.29 21.39 -19.32
C GLY A 840 -21.33 22.11 -20.26
N THR A 841 -20.94 23.34 -19.94
CA THR A 841 -19.86 24.03 -20.68
C THR A 841 -18.51 23.35 -20.44
N SER A 842 -18.23 22.87 -19.22
CA SER A 842 -17.04 22.06 -18.94
C SER A 842 -17.01 20.78 -19.78
N LEU A 843 -18.14 20.09 -19.94
CA LEU A 843 -18.25 18.90 -20.78
C LEU A 843 -17.88 19.19 -22.24
N GLU A 844 -18.43 20.24 -22.83
CA GLU A 844 -18.11 20.64 -24.21
C GLU A 844 -16.60 20.93 -24.40
N VAL A 845 -15.93 21.42 -23.35
CA VAL A 845 -14.47 21.61 -23.36
C VAL A 845 -13.71 20.30 -23.18
N VAL A 846 -14.24 19.34 -22.40
CA VAL A 846 -13.72 17.98 -22.31
C VAL A 846 -13.82 17.27 -23.66
N GLU A 847 -14.95 17.36 -24.36
CA GLU A 847 -15.12 16.77 -25.70
C GLU A 847 -14.15 17.39 -26.72
N GLU A 848 -13.97 18.72 -26.68
CA GLU A 848 -12.93 19.39 -27.47
C GLU A 848 -11.54 18.85 -27.11
N SER A 849 -11.26 18.65 -25.83
CA SER A 849 -9.99 18.12 -25.33
C SER A 849 -9.71 16.72 -25.89
N LEU A 850 -10.69 15.82 -25.81
CA LEU A 850 -10.65 14.47 -26.36
C LEU A 850 -10.41 14.48 -27.86
N SER A 851 -11.18 15.29 -28.60
CA SER A 851 -11.07 15.39 -30.06
C SER A 851 -9.70 15.90 -30.54
N THR A 852 -8.93 16.49 -29.63
CA THR A 852 -7.64 17.12 -29.89
C THR A 852 -6.50 16.41 -29.17
N GLY A 853 -6.73 15.17 -28.73
CA GLY A 853 -5.69 14.25 -28.29
C GLY A 853 -5.27 14.39 -26.83
N ALA A 854 -6.16 14.83 -25.94
CA ALA A 854 -5.92 14.72 -24.50
C ALA A 854 -5.71 13.26 -24.09
N SER A 855 -4.84 13.02 -23.12
CA SER A 855 -4.76 11.72 -22.46
C SER A 855 -6.04 11.47 -21.68
N THR A 856 -6.64 10.30 -21.86
CA THR A 856 -7.79 9.85 -21.08
C THR A 856 -7.38 9.15 -19.80
N GLN A 857 -6.10 8.82 -19.61
CA GLN A 857 -5.63 7.99 -18.50
C GLN A 857 -5.92 8.59 -17.13
N ARG A 858 -5.89 9.91 -16.99
CA ARG A 858 -6.17 10.59 -15.72
C ARG A 858 -7.15 11.73 -15.89
N LEU A 859 -8.22 11.72 -15.08
CA LEU A 859 -9.24 12.77 -15.02
C LEU A 859 -9.05 13.64 -13.77
N TRP A 860 -8.94 14.95 -13.96
CA TRP A 860 -8.92 15.93 -12.86
C TRP A 860 -10.32 16.46 -12.64
N LEU A 861 -10.81 16.34 -11.40
CA LEU A 861 -12.11 16.81 -10.96
C LEU A 861 -11.90 17.94 -9.95
N ALA A 862 -12.55 19.07 -10.19
CA ALA A 862 -12.60 20.17 -9.23
C ALA A 862 -14.02 20.74 -9.18
N SER A 863 -14.39 21.31 -8.04
CA SER A 863 -15.70 21.95 -7.90
C SER A 863 -15.87 23.08 -8.91
N GLY A 864 -17.00 23.13 -9.60
CA GLY A 864 -17.40 24.32 -10.36
C GLY A 864 -18.06 25.39 -9.49
N ALA A 865 -18.30 25.12 -8.20
CA ALA A 865 -18.92 26.06 -7.28
C ALA A 865 -17.94 27.10 -6.73
N ASP A 866 -16.65 26.76 -6.68
CA ASP A 866 -15.54 27.65 -6.31
C ASP A 866 -14.44 27.64 -7.39
N TRP A 867 -13.49 28.57 -7.32
CA TRP A 867 -12.49 28.80 -8.37
C TRP A 867 -11.07 28.40 -7.98
N HIS A 868 -10.73 28.36 -6.70
CA HIS A 868 -9.34 28.20 -6.24
C HIS A 868 -8.72 26.87 -6.67
N ASP A 869 -9.37 25.76 -6.31
CA ASP A 869 -8.90 24.41 -6.59
C ASP A 869 -8.80 24.15 -8.09
N ALA A 870 -9.85 24.56 -8.81
CA ALA A 870 -9.93 24.42 -10.24
C ALA A 870 -8.84 25.24 -10.98
N LEU A 871 -8.53 26.46 -10.53
CA LEU A 871 -7.48 27.28 -11.11
C LEU A 871 -6.07 26.74 -10.83
N ALA A 872 -5.85 26.12 -9.67
CA ALA A 872 -4.58 25.49 -9.35
C ALA A 872 -4.37 24.19 -10.14
N ALA A 873 -5.44 23.39 -10.32
CA ALA A 873 -5.42 22.13 -11.04
C ALA A 873 -5.23 22.30 -12.56
N ALA A 874 -5.88 23.29 -13.18
CA ALA A 874 -5.88 23.49 -14.62
C ALA A 874 -4.49 23.51 -15.29
N PRO A 875 -3.48 24.27 -14.81
CA PRO A 875 -2.14 24.24 -15.40
C PRO A 875 -1.44 22.89 -15.26
N VAL A 876 -1.60 22.21 -14.12
CA VAL A 876 -0.96 20.91 -13.90
C VAL A 876 -1.56 19.84 -14.82
N ALA A 877 -2.89 19.79 -14.93
CA ALA A 877 -3.58 18.92 -15.89
C ALA A 877 -3.13 19.21 -17.34
N ALA A 878 -2.97 20.50 -17.68
CA ALA A 878 -2.50 20.92 -19.01
C ALA A 878 -1.06 20.45 -19.31
N ILE A 879 -0.12 20.65 -18.37
CA ILE A 879 1.29 20.25 -18.51
C ILE A 879 1.41 18.73 -18.70
N ARG A 880 0.60 17.96 -17.97
CA ARG A 880 0.57 16.50 -18.08
C ARG A 880 -0.15 15.99 -19.33
N GLY A 881 -0.78 16.87 -20.10
CA GLY A 881 -1.54 16.49 -21.28
C GLY A 881 -2.88 15.80 -20.98
N GLU A 882 -3.40 15.97 -19.78
CA GLU A 882 -4.56 15.27 -19.22
C GLU A 882 -5.85 16.11 -19.33
N ILE A 883 -6.97 15.55 -18.85
CA ILE A 883 -8.30 16.19 -18.92
C ILE A 883 -8.67 16.75 -17.55
N MET A 884 -9.29 17.93 -17.55
CA MET A 884 -9.90 18.51 -16.36
C MET A 884 -11.38 18.77 -16.60
N ALA A 885 -12.20 18.47 -15.59
CA ALA A 885 -13.63 18.74 -15.59
C ALA A 885 -14.08 19.44 -14.30
N LEU A 886 -15.04 20.35 -14.45
CA LEU A 886 -15.73 20.98 -13.33
C LEU A 886 -16.97 20.16 -12.96
N VAL A 887 -17.13 19.87 -11.66
CA VAL A 887 -18.24 19.07 -11.12
C VAL A 887 -19.06 19.83 -10.09
N ASP A 888 -20.32 19.41 -9.90
CA ASP A 888 -21.15 19.87 -8.78
C ASP A 888 -20.75 19.07 -7.54
N GLY A 889 -20.08 19.75 -6.59
CA GLY A 889 -19.49 19.10 -5.42
C GLY A 889 -20.47 18.57 -4.38
N ASP A 890 -21.72 19.03 -4.37
CA ASP A 890 -22.68 18.73 -3.30
C ASP A 890 -23.75 17.70 -3.67
N ASN A 891 -24.12 17.58 -4.95
CA ASN A 891 -25.36 16.89 -5.33
C ASN A 891 -25.18 15.72 -6.32
N GLY A 892 -23.97 15.43 -6.80
CA GLY A 892 -23.83 14.58 -7.99
C GLY A 892 -24.57 15.17 -9.22
N PRO A 893 -24.54 14.53 -10.40
CA PRO A 893 -24.68 15.24 -11.67
C PRO A 893 -26.02 15.20 -12.36
N ASP A 894 -26.30 16.30 -13.05
CA ASP A 894 -26.92 16.23 -14.38
C ASP A 894 -25.87 16.29 -15.52
N THR A 895 -24.56 16.45 -15.22
CA THR A 895 -23.50 16.74 -16.24
C THR A 895 -22.13 16.05 -16.05
N SER A 896 -21.76 15.60 -14.84
CA SER A 896 -20.51 14.84 -14.65
C SER A 896 -20.59 13.38 -15.12
N THR A 897 -21.77 12.77 -15.19
CA THR A 897 -21.96 11.44 -15.83
C THR A 897 -21.60 11.47 -17.31
N GLU A 898 -21.97 12.53 -18.04
CA GLU A 898 -21.65 12.66 -19.47
C GLU A 898 -20.15 12.89 -19.69
N VAL A 899 -19.48 13.65 -18.81
CA VAL A 899 -18.01 13.81 -18.83
C VAL A 899 -17.35 12.47 -18.65
N TYR A 900 -17.84 11.71 -17.69
CA TYR A 900 -17.31 10.42 -17.32
C TYR A 900 -17.52 9.39 -18.44
N ALA A 901 -18.73 9.33 -19.00
CA ALA A 901 -19.06 8.54 -20.20
C ALA A 901 -18.13 8.86 -21.38
N ALA A 902 -17.76 10.14 -21.55
CA ALA A 902 -16.88 10.56 -22.64
C ALA A 902 -15.42 10.10 -22.47
N VAL A 903 -14.94 9.87 -21.24
CA VAL A 903 -13.55 9.52 -20.93
C VAL A 903 -13.35 8.07 -20.46
N SER A 904 -14.42 7.39 -20.07
CA SER A 904 -14.45 6.06 -19.43
C SER A 904 -13.64 4.99 -20.17
N ALA A 905 -13.68 5.00 -21.50
CA ALA A 905 -13.03 4.00 -22.34
C ALA A 905 -11.49 3.95 -22.22
N GLY A 906 -10.86 4.95 -21.60
CA GLY A 906 -9.42 4.98 -21.38
C GLY A 906 -8.99 5.63 -20.08
N LEU A 907 -9.91 5.74 -19.11
CA LEU A 907 -9.65 6.28 -17.79
C LEU A 907 -8.97 5.21 -16.93
N SER A 908 -7.87 5.58 -16.26
CA SER A 908 -7.09 4.72 -15.38
C SER A 908 -6.75 5.34 -14.02
N GLN A 909 -7.09 6.62 -13.76
CA GLN A 909 -6.97 7.30 -12.46
C GLN A 909 -7.89 8.54 -12.42
N ALA A 910 -8.33 8.96 -11.23
CA ALA A 910 -8.90 10.29 -11.04
C ALA A 910 -8.10 11.09 -9.99
N ARG A 911 -8.16 12.41 -10.09
CA ARG A 911 -7.65 13.35 -9.08
C ARG A 911 -8.76 14.28 -8.68
N VAL A 912 -9.18 14.22 -7.43
CA VAL A 912 -10.20 15.14 -6.89
C VAL A 912 -9.48 16.27 -6.17
N VAL A 913 -9.54 17.48 -6.72
CA VAL A 913 -8.87 18.64 -6.14
C VAL A 913 -9.87 19.44 -5.31
N GLY A 914 -9.52 19.65 -4.04
CA GLY A 914 -10.37 20.28 -3.04
C GLY A 914 -10.77 19.31 -1.92
N ASP A 915 -11.14 19.87 -0.78
CA ASP A 915 -11.62 19.12 0.38
C ASP A 915 -13.02 18.50 0.15
N VAL A 916 -13.51 17.80 1.17
CA VAL A 916 -14.84 17.14 1.13
C VAL A 916 -16.01 18.13 1.10
N ASP A 917 -15.79 19.39 1.49
CA ASP A 917 -16.79 20.46 1.39
C ASP A 917 -16.85 21.02 -0.05
N SER A 918 -15.75 20.92 -0.79
CA SER A 918 -15.64 21.37 -2.17
C SER A 918 -16.12 20.32 -3.17
N VAL A 919 -15.78 19.04 -2.92
CA VAL A 919 -16.27 17.86 -3.66
C VAL A 919 -16.57 16.74 -2.66
N SER A 920 -17.84 16.57 -2.34
CA SER A 920 -18.32 15.59 -1.35
C SER A 920 -18.12 14.14 -1.80
N ARG A 921 -18.05 13.23 -0.82
CA ARG A 921 -18.04 11.79 -1.08
C ARG A 921 -19.28 11.34 -1.87
N ALA A 922 -20.46 11.84 -1.50
CA ALA A 922 -21.71 11.54 -2.20
C ALA A 922 -21.68 11.93 -3.69
N ALA A 923 -21.00 13.03 -4.06
CA ALA A 923 -20.83 13.40 -5.46
C ALA A 923 -19.91 12.44 -6.23
N LEU A 924 -18.92 11.83 -5.56
CA LEU A 924 -18.03 10.81 -6.11
C LEU A 924 -18.71 9.44 -6.19
N ASP A 925 -19.50 9.08 -5.18
CA ASP A 925 -20.24 7.82 -5.13
C ASP A 925 -21.24 7.73 -6.31
N VAL A 926 -21.93 8.82 -6.66
CA VAL A 926 -22.83 8.85 -7.82
C VAL A 926 -22.07 8.71 -9.15
N LEU A 927 -20.86 9.27 -9.25
CA LEU A 927 -19.99 9.09 -10.42
C LEU A 927 -19.56 7.63 -10.58
N HIS A 928 -19.25 6.98 -9.47
CA HIS A 928 -18.91 5.58 -9.39
C HIS A 928 -20.12 4.68 -9.75
N GLU A 929 -21.31 4.94 -9.21
CA GLU A 929 -22.52 4.14 -9.48
C GLU A 929 -23.01 4.18 -10.94
N GLU A 930 -22.99 5.34 -11.61
CA GLU A 930 -23.45 5.47 -13.00
C GLU A 930 -22.47 4.85 -14.00
N PHE A 931 -21.18 4.87 -13.67
CA PHE A 931 -20.15 4.20 -14.45
C PHE A 931 -20.40 2.70 -14.61
N ILE A 932 -20.83 2.08 -13.52
CA ILE A 932 -21.22 0.68 -13.45
C ILE A 932 -22.45 0.41 -14.33
N ALA A 933 -23.37 1.37 -14.40
CA ALA A 933 -24.65 1.23 -15.12
C ALA A 933 -24.54 1.34 -16.65
N GLU A 934 -23.49 1.96 -17.19
CA GLU A 934 -23.32 2.22 -18.63
C GLU A 934 -22.66 1.04 -19.39
N VAL A 935 -22.23 -0.01 -18.67
CA VAL A 935 -21.73 -1.26 -19.25
C VAL A 935 -22.90 -2.03 -19.90
N ASP A 936 -22.86 -2.18 -21.22
CA ASP A 936 -23.94 -2.79 -22.04
C ASP A 936 -24.37 -4.19 -21.53
N PRO A 937 -25.62 -4.36 -21.05
CA PRO A 937 -26.15 -5.66 -20.62
C PRO A 937 -26.14 -6.72 -21.73
N ASP A 938 -26.20 -6.32 -23.01
CA ASP A 938 -26.17 -7.23 -24.15
C ASP A 938 -24.76 -7.76 -24.43
N ALA A 939 -23.70 -7.04 -24.01
CA ALA A 939 -22.32 -7.52 -24.08
C ALA A 939 -22.07 -8.67 -23.10
N ILE A 940 -22.72 -8.62 -21.93
CA ILE A 940 -22.73 -9.69 -20.92
C ILE A 940 -23.46 -10.93 -21.47
N ALA A 941 -24.64 -10.75 -22.08
CA ALA A 941 -25.41 -11.84 -22.68
C ALA A 941 -24.69 -12.53 -23.86
N MET A 942 -23.90 -11.78 -24.66
CA MET A 942 -23.10 -12.34 -25.75
C MET A 942 -21.89 -13.16 -25.30
N GLN A 943 -21.40 -12.95 -24.06
CA GLN A 943 -20.36 -13.80 -23.46
C GLN A 943 -20.94 -15.09 -22.86
N GLU A 944 -22.15 -15.06 -22.30
CA GLU A 944 -22.87 -16.26 -21.83
C GLU A 944 -23.21 -17.24 -22.98
N GLU A 945 -23.55 -16.72 -24.17
CA GLU A 945 -23.81 -17.54 -25.37
C GLU A 945 -22.51 -18.22 -25.89
N ARG A 946 -21.33 -17.63 -25.64
CA ARG A 946 -20.02 -18.27 -25.95
C ARG A 946 -19.58 -19.28 -24.88
N ARG A 947 -19.94 -19.07 -23.60
CA ARG A 947 -19.71 -20.04 -22.50
C ARG A 947 -20.57 -21.30 -22.65
N THR A 948 -21.79 -21.19 -23.18
CA THR A 948 -22.70 -22.36 -23.33
C THR A 948 -22.34 -23.28 -24.51
N ASP A 949 -21.66 -22.77 -25.55
CA ASP A 949 -21.26 -23.58 -26.71
C ASP A 949 -20.07 -24.53 -26.41
N THR A 950 -19.31 -24.26 -25.33
CA THR A 950 -18.23 -25.15 -24.85
C THR A 950 -18.75 -26.31 -23.98
N ALA A 951 -19.90 -26.14 -23.31
CA ALA A 951 -20.51 -27.17 -22.47
C ALA A 951 -21.36 -28.20 -23.27
N GLY A 952 -21.83 -27.86 -24.48
CA GLY A 952 -22.69 -28.71 -25.31
C GLY A 952 -21.96 -29.76 -26.18
N MET A 953 -20.62 -29.69 -26.29
CA MET A 953 -19.87 -30.50 -27.27
C MET A 953 -19.52 -31.93 -26.80
N PHE A 954 -19.79 -32.27 -25.53
CA PHE A 954 -19.48 -33.58 -24.95
C PHE A 954 -20.74 -34.36 -24.56
N GLY A 955 -21.52 -34.81 -25.55
CA GLY A 955 -22.70 -35.63 -25.25
C GLY A 955 -23.49 -36.18 -26.43
N GLY A 956 -22.87 -36.92 -27.37
CA GLY A 956 -23.66 -37.63 -28.39
C GLY A 956 -22.87 -38.63 -29.26
N PRO A 957 -23.47 -39.78 -29.65
CA PRO A 957 -22.75 -40.90 -30.28
C PRO A 957 -22.42 -40.75 -31.78
N ASP A 958 -22.54 -39.57 -32.39
CA ASP A 958 -22.37 -39.39 -33.85
C ASP A 958 -20.99 -38.85 -34.29
N TRP A 959 -19.98 -38.85 -33.41
CA TRP A 959 -18.62 -38.37 -33.72
C TRP A 959 -17.86 -39.22 -34.77
N ALA A 960 -18.33 -40.45 -35.05
CA ALA A 960 -17.68 -41.35 -36.01
C ALA A 960 -17.94 -40.99 -37.48
N VAL A 961 -18.93 -40.13 -37.79
CA VAL A 961 -19.25 -39.75 -39.19
C VAL A 961 -18.57 -38.43 -39.58
N ALA A 962 -18.34 -37.51 -38.64
CA ALA A 962 -17.71 -36.21 -38.89
C ALA A 962 -16.19 -36.31 -39.12
N ALA A 963 -15.50 -37.23 -38.44
CA ALA A 963 -14.07 -37.46 -38.61
C ALA A 963 -13.70 -37.96 -40.03
N GLY A 964 -14.63 -38.62 -40.74
CA GLY A 964 -14.43 -39.09 -42.11
C GLY A 964 -14.50 -37.99 -43.18
N ILE A 965 -15.13 -36.85 -42.89
CA ILE A 965 -15.34 -35.77 -43.87
C ILE A 965 -14.22 -34.72 -43.80
N LEU A 966 -13.66 -34.45 -42.61
CA LEU A 966 -12.53 -33.52 -42.45
C LEU A 966 -11.19 -34.07 -43.01
N ALA A 967 -11.00 -35.39 -43.02
CA ALA A 967 -9.82 -36.02 -43.63
C ALA A 967 -9.77 -35.87 -45.18
N LEU A 968 -10.91 -35.59 -45.83
CA LEU A 968 -10.98 -35.38 -47.29
C LEU A 968 -10.79 -33.92 -47.72
N LEU A 969 -10.89 -32.95 -46.80
CA LEU A 969 -10.70 -31.51 -47.10
C LEU A 969 -9.28 -31.01 -46.77
N GLY A 970 -8.55 -31.68 -45.89
CA GLY A 970 -7.16 -31.32 -45.51
C GLY A 970 -6.09 -31.54 -46.59
N ALA A 971 -6.36 -32.33 -47.63
CA ALA A 971 -5.37 -32.65 -48.67
C ALA A 971 -5.24 -31.57 -49.78
N SER A 972 -6.04 -30.51 -49.76
CA SER A 972 -6.07 -29.50 -50.85
C SER A 972 -5.22 -28.24 -50.59
N LEU A 973 -4.69 -28.00 -49.39
CA LEU A 973 -4.08 -26.71 -49.04
C LEU A 973 -2.55 -26.68 -48.86
N GLN A 974 -1.85 -27.82 -48.92
CA GLN A 974 -0.38 -27.87 -48.81
C GLN A 974 0.40 -27.73 -50.14
N ARG A 975 -0.18 -27.15 -51.20
CA ARG A 975 0.49 -27.04 -52.53
C ARG A 975 0.75 -25.64 -53.08
N ARG A 976 0.73 -24.58 -52.25
CA ARG A 976 1.09 -23.22 -52.72
C ARG A 976 1.87 -22.37 -51.70
N ARG A 977 3.08 -22.79 -51.33
CA ARG A 977 4.15 -21.86 -50.88
C ARG A 977 5.53 -22.38 -51.31
N ARG A 978 5.90 -22.11 -52.57
CA ARG A 978 7.27 -22.06 -53.09
C ARG A 978 7.26 -21.05 -54.25
N ILE A 979 8.34 -20.28 -54.40
CA ILE A 979 8.61 -19.22 -55.42
C ILE A 979 8.14 -17.84 -54.89
N VAL A 980 8.95 -16.82 -54.58
CA VAL A 980 10.16 -16.24 -55.22
C VAL A 980 11.07 -15.54 -54.18
N ARG A 981 12.39 -15.74 -54.27
CA ARG A 981 13.45 -14.79 -53.83
C ARG A 981 14.55 -14.80 -54.91
N ALA A 982 14.71 -13.68 -55.60
CA ALA A 982 15.79 -13.20 -56.50
C ALA A 982 15.13 -12.02 -57.25
N ASP A 983 15.48 -10.75 -57.06
CA ASP A 983 16.78 -10.07 -57.06
C ASP A 983 16.81 -8.89 -56.09
#